data_AF-A0A674GXH5-F1
#
_entry.id   AF-A0A674GXH5-F1
#
_cell.length_a   1.000
_cell.length_b   1.000
_cell.length_c   1.000
_cell.angle_alpha   90.00
_cell.angle_beta   90.00
_cell.angle_gamma   90.00
#
_symmetry.space_group_name_H-M   'P 1'
#
loop_
_entity.id
_entity.type
_entity.pdbx_description
1 polymer ?
#
loop_
_entity_poly.entity_id
_entity_poly.type
_entity_poly.pdbx_seq_one_letter_code
_entity_poly.pdbx_strand_id
1 'polypeptide(L)'
;MDAAAAAPVLNGTGPTESPVPAAAIQRWLRAEGADPAAPAEEQLGLAWRLLWRAETRLGELERRRAQDMRDVESYVGHVRTLTEERDAVASEYEKENEQLRLELAQLQLQQETQLKEVEEMLEQEGLSQISCSAASEQVAYFLVERAALLRKLEVAARQLESHSGIDGLQFCREELEGEGALPAGVVGDVDEAPQRLVVSQEDIQRVAEGLDSREKSGAARTELQRAMEHNSRLDKEILALRARVQTLDLERKAFLELVEQLKEEICEYQRSERPEPPSAEGAGMASLQAQGTQEEAGADGDSGASRAAPYQERGDQGVETLHKRCLEAMESIEGRNSQLLHKLQKLEQEHKGLVERNEELESILGETQIQTKQEKQQLESQVEGLHQKITSLETELFEVQKNKSEMNGNEQMTSGAQEMQEMLESCQETIDKLGSQLGERRERRKQLASELELLREDLKAEKVALGSQASEVQQDREQSPKVEQKQEDPRADAKTYEEQMAKVVFLEEQIKNLREEQELLCSELLESNKKKEELEKQLKESSEEKRMLLEEIAQLRCDIRSAWEQGPSGDSRRMTPALEQRENRFLPWQSSAGSLEGSLKQGLSEERFQQQEEKLQQLRQDLRRVQNLCSSAERELRYEREKNADLQRQNLLLQQECTKVKTELKQARAKLLDTTETCSSLSAQWDRSQQKVKELELELSKCSQADKLRSSLQERLAQEKSRAGEAQKKVSKLQQKLKDSQHQLLLAEARVSDKKLLEEELKEARENEARVQQELHEEQLKRSLCCASSSCLPWESSGTPKPLLSPLVFPLDLPYP
;
A
#
# COMPACT_ATOMS: atom_id res chain seq x y z
N MET A 1 4.76 -21.22 -36.90
CA MET A 1 4.01 -22.48 -37.01
C MET A 1 2.55 -22.15 -36.78
N ASP A 2 1.84 -22.09 -37.92
CA ASP A 2 0.40 -22.17 -38.18
C ASP A 2 -0.60 -21.73 -37.11
N ALA A 3 -1.06 -20.49 -37.23
CA ALA A 3 -2.41 -20.10 -36.84
C ALA A 3 -3.18 -19.75 -38.12
N ALA A 4 -3.84 -20.76 -38.69
CA ALA A 4 -4.71 -20.62 -39.84
C ALA A 4 -5.95 -19.80 -39.46
N ALA A 5 -6.22 -18.78 -40.27
CA ALA A 5 -7.43 -17.98 -40.23
C ALA A 5 -8.67 -18.88 -40.43
N ALA A 6 -9.47 -19.05 -39.38
CA ALA A 6 -10.81 -19.58 -39.49
C ALA A 6 -11.73 -18.47 -40.00
N ALA A 7 -11.87 -18.38 -41.33
CA ALA A 7 -12.97 -17.67 -41.95
C ALA A 7 -14.30 -18.33 -41.52
N PRO A 8 -15.33 -17.58 -41.11
CA PRO A 8 -16.62 -18.17 -40.85
C PRO A 8 -17.22 -18.55 -42.21
N VAL A 9 -17.29 -19.86 -42.45
CA VAL A 9 -18.17 -20.45 -43.47
C VAL A 9 -19.59 -20.04 -43.10
N LEU A 10 -20.15 -19.10 -43.87
CA LEU A 10 -21.58 -18.81 -43.86
C LEU A 10 -22.32 -20.05 -44.38
N ASN A 11 -22.56 -21.02 -43.49
CA ASN A 11 -23.55 -22.05 -43.70
C ASN A 11 -24.92 -21.36 -43.75
N GLY A 12 -25.37 -21.07 -44.98
CA GLY A 12 -26.69 -20.54 -45.29
C GLY A 12 -27.79 -21.52 -44.89
N THR A 13 -28.18 -21.48 -43.63
CA THR A 13 -29.45 -22.01 -43.12
C THR A 13 -29.98 -21.07 -42.03
N GLY A 14 -30.07 -19.77 -42.36
CA GLY A 14 -30.95 -18.87 -41.61
C GLY A 14 -32.41 -19.19 -41.93
N PRO A 15 -33.35 -18.99 -40.99
CA PRO A 15 -34.77 -19.16 -41.28
C PRO A 15 -35.10 -18.21 -42.43
N THR A 16 -35.71 -18.73 -43.49
CA THR A 16 -36.24 -17.92 -44.59
C THR A 16 -37.22 -16.91 -44.01
N GLU A 17 -36.76 -15.68 -43.77
CA GLU A 17 -37.62 -14.59 -43.34
C GLU A 17 -38.71 -14.43 -44.39
N SER A 18 -39.95 -14.62 -43.97
CA SER A 18 -41.11 -14.42 -44.83
C SER A 18 -41.07 -12.98 -45.37
N PRO A 19 -41.28 -12.76 -46.68
CA PRO A 19 -41.24 -11.43 -47.24
C PRO A 19 -42.22 -10.51 -46.51
N VAL A 20 -41.73 -9.36 -46.05
CA VAL A 20 -42.52 -8.37 -45.31
C VAL A 20 -43.79 -8.07 -46.13
N PRO A 21 -44.99 -8.25 -45.57
CA PRO A 21 -46.24 -8.06 -46.31
C PRO A 21 -46.29 -6.65 -46.92
N ALA A 22 -46.66 -6.52 -48.19
CA ALA A 22 -46.73 -5.24 -48.88
C ALA A 22 -47.60 -4.19 -48.14
N ALA A 23 -48.63 -4.66 -47.44
CA ALA A 23 -49.48 -3.82 -46.58
C ALA A 23 -48.73 -3.19 -45.39
N ALA A 24 -47.72 -3.89 -44.84
CA ALA A 24 -46.89 -3.38 -43.75
C ALA A 24 -45.94 -2.28 -44.27
N ILE A 25 -45.35 -2.47 -45.45
CA ILE A 25 -44.50 -1.48 -46.12
C ILE A 25 -45.31 -0.21 -46.43
N GLN A 26 -46.52 -0.35 -46.97
CA GLN A 26 -47.42 0.78 -47.23
C GLN A 26 -47.90 1.50 -45.96
N ARG A 27 -48.03 0.78 -44.84
CA ARG A 27 -48.38 1.39 -43.55
C ARG A 27 -47.20 2.18 -42.98
N TRP A 28 -45.99 1.63 -43.10
CA TRP A 28 -44.76 2.29 -42.66
C TRP A 28 -44.45 3.54 -43.49
N LEU A 29 -44.55 3.46 -44.83
CA LEU A 29 -44.37 4.62 -45.70
C LEU A 29 -45.38 5.74 -45.41
N ARG A 30 -46.64 5.39 -45.10
CA ARG A 30 -47.64 6.38 -44.67
C ARG A 30 -47.29 7.04 -43.33
N ALA A 31 -46.72 6.28 -42.39
CA ALA A 31 -46.26 6.83 -41.10
C ALA A 31 -45.09 7.80 -41.28
N GLU A 32 -44.24 7.57 -42.28
CA GLU A 32 -43.13 8.46 -42.69
C GLU A 32 -43.58 9.59 -43.63
N GLY A 33 -44.90 9.77 -43.85
CA GLY A 33 -45.47 10.91 -44.58
C GLY A 33 -45.70 10.71 -46.08
N ALA A 34 -45.70 9.47 -46.59
CA ALA A 34 -46.03 9.19 -48.00
C ALA A 34 -47.52 9.44 -48.30
N ASP A 35 -47.81 10.19 -49.37
CA ASP A 35 -49.18 10.35 -49.87
C ASP A 35 -49.65 9.06 -50.59
N PRO A 36 -50.75 8.42 -50.14
CA PRO A 36 -51.29 7.22 -50.78
C PRO A 36 -51.80 7.46 -52.22
N ALA A 37 -52.02 8.71 -52.64
CA ALA A 37 -52.43 9.06 -54.01
C ALA A 37 -51.23 9.36 -54.95
N ALA A 38 -50.00 9.43 -54.41
CA ALA A 38 -48.81 9.69 -55.21
C ALA A 38 -48.46 8.50 -56.14
N PRO A 39 -47.90 8.77 -57.34
CA PRO A 39 -47.47 7.72 -58.26
C PRO A 39 -46.42 6.80 -57.62
N ALA A 40 -46.40 5.52 -58.02
CA ALA A 40 -45.55 4.49 -57.42
C ALA A 40 -44.05 4.85 -57.43
N GLU A 41 -43.60 5.63 -58.42
CA GLU A 41 -42.22 6.12 -58.53
C GLU A 41 -41.83 7.07 -57.38
N GLU A 42 -42.74 7.93 -56.93
CA GLU A 42 -42.48 8.84 -55.80
C GLU A 42 -42.47 8.08 -54.47
N GLN A 43 -43.36 7.10 -54.31
CA GLN A 43 -43.40 6.24 -53.12
C GLN A 43 -42.14 5.35 -53.04
N LEU A 44 -41.68 4.78 -54.16
CA LEU A 44 -40.42 4.05 -54.24
C LEU A 44 -39.22 4.95 -53.98
N GLY A 45 -39.22 6.18 -54.50
CA GLY A 45 -38.16 7.17 -54.24
C GLY A 45 -38.06 7.54 -52.77
N LEU A 46 -39.19 7.68 -52.06
CA LEU A 46 -39.20 7.88 -50.61
C LEU A 46 -38.70 6.65 -49.84
N ALA A 47 -39.17 5.45 -50.20
CA ALA A 47 -38.73 4.20 -49.59
C ALA A 47 -37.21 4.00 -49.72
N TRP A 48 -36.66 4.25 -50.91
CA TRP A 48 -35.21 4.19 -51.16
C TRP A 48 -34.42 5.18 -50.30
N ARG A 49 -34.90 6.42 -50.14
CA ARG A 49 -34.25 7.41 -49.27
C ARG A 49 -34.27 7.00 -47.81
N LEU A 50 -35.35 6.40 -47.34
CA LEU A 50 -35.47 5.94 -45.95
C LEU A 50 -34.59 4.70 -45.70
N LEU A 51 -34.57 3.75 -46.64
CA LEU A 51 -33.67 2.58 -46.59
C LEU A 51 -32.21 3.03 -46.55
N TRP A 52 -31.82 3.93 -47.45
CA TRP A 52 -30.46 4.48 -47.48
C TRP A 52 -30.10 5.16 -46.15
N ARG A 53 -31.01 5.96 -45.57
CA ARG A 53 -30.80 6.58 -44.26
C ARG A 53 -30.64 5.52 -43.15
N ALA A 54 -31.46 4.47 -43.17
CA ALA A 54 -31.37 3.40 -42.19
C ALA A 54 -30.05 2.62 -42.32
N GLU A 55 -29.63 2.30 -43.54
CA GLU A 55 -28.34 1.65 -43.84
C GLU A 55 -27.15 2.53 -43.40
N THR A 56 -27.20 3.84 -43.65
CA THR A 56 -26.16 4.76 -43.18
C THR A 56 -26.08 4.81 -41.65
N ARG A 57 -27.23 4.83 -40.96
CA ARG A 57 -27.30 4.84 -39.49
C ARG A 57 -26.85 3.50 -38.90
N LEU A 58 -27.21 2.38 -39.52
CA LEU A 58 -26.74 1.06 -39.10
C LEU A 58 -25.22 0.96 -39.26
N GLY A 59 -24.67 1.39 -40.40
CA GLY A 59 -23.23 1.43 -40.61
C GLY A 59 -22.49 2.36 -39.64
N GLU A 60 -23.11 3.46 -39.21
CA GLU A 60 -22.59 4.33 -38.14
C GLU A 60 -22.57 3.63 -36.78
N LEU A 61 -23.65 2.93 -36.42
CA LEU A 61 -23.73 2.15 -35.19
C LEU A 61 -22.73 0.98 -35.17
N GLU A 62 -22.55 0.30 -36.30
CA GLU A 62 -21.56 -0.76 -36.43
C GLU A 62 -20.13 -0.22 -36.31
N ARG A 63 -19.83 0.93 -36.95
CA ARG A 63 -18.55 1.61 -36.78
C ARG A 63 -18.32 2.05 -35.33
N ARG A 64 -19.35 2.53 -34.65
CA ARG A 64 -19.29 2.91 -33.24
C ARG A 64 -19.04 1.70 -32.35
N ARG A 65 -19.80 0.62 -32.52
CA ARG A 65 -19.59 -0.64 -31.82
C ARG A 65 -18.18 -1.20 -32.04
N ALA A 66 -17.66 -1.13 -33.27
CA ALA A 66 -16.29 -1.56 -33.56
C ALA A 66 -15.24 -0.66 -32.89
N GLN A 67 -15.52 0.64 -32.74
CA GLN A 67 -14.65 1.56 -32.00
C GLN A 67 -14.70 1.24 -30.50
N ASP A 68 -15.89 1.10 -29.92
CA ASP A 68 -16.06 0.76 -28.51
C ASP A 68 -15.36 -0.56 -28.17
N MET A 69 -15.41 -1.57 -29.05
CA MET A 69 -14.66 -2.81 -28.89
C MET A 69 -13.14 -2.60 -28.89
N ARG A 70 -12.62 -1.75 -29.79
CA ARG A 70 -11.18 -1.40 -29.81
C ARG A 70 -10.77 -0.68 -28.53
N ASP A 71 -11.61 0.22 -28.03
CA ASP A 71 -11.33 0.96 -26.81
C ASP A 71 -11.32 0.00 -25.61
N VAL A 72 -12.28 -0.92 -25.52
CA VAL A 72 -12.29 -1.97 -24.49
C VAL A 72 -11.05 -2.86 -24.59
N GLU A 73 -10.64 -3.28 -25.79
CA GLU A 73 -9.41 -4.05 -26.00
C GLU A 73 -8.17 -3.28 -25.53
N SER A 74 -8.11 -1.98 -25.79
CA SER A 74 -7.06 -1.08 -25.31
C SER A 74 -7.04 -1.00 -23.77
N TYR A 75 -8.20 -0.78 -23.14
CA TYR A 75 -8.32 -0.76 -21.67
C TYR A 75 -7.93 -2.10 -21.04
N VAL A 76 -8.37 -3.21 -21.62
CA VAL A 76 -7.98 -4.56 -21.16
C VAL A 76 -6.48 -4.76 -21.31
N GLY A 77 -5.89 -4.27 -22.41
CA GLY A 77 -4.44 -4.25 -22.59
C GLY A 77 -3.72 -3.50 -21.48
N HIS A 78 -4.17 -2.28 -21.17
CA HIS A 78 -3.59 -1.48 -20.09
C HIS A 78 -3.71 -2.15 -18.72
N VAL A 79 -4.87 -2.73 -18.40
CA VAL A 79 -5.07 -3.48 -17.15
C VAL A 79 -4.12 -4.69 -17.05
N ARG A 80 -3.88 -5.40 -18.16
CA ARG A 80 -2.89 -6.50 -18.18
C ARG A 80 -1.49 -5.99 -17.89
N THR A 81 -1.05 -4.92 -18.55
CA THR A 81 0.27 -4.31 -18.30
C THR A 81 0.43 -3.87 -16.85
N LEU A 82 -0.57 -3.20 -16.27
CA LEU A 82 -0.56 -2.82 -14.84
C LEU A 82 -0.50 -4.05 -13.92
N THR A 83 -1.15 -5.14 -14.30
CA THR A 83 -1.11 -6.40 -13.53
C THR A 83 0.28 -7.04 -13.59
N GLU A 84 0.90 -7.05 -14.77
CA GLU A 84 2.27 -7.53 -14.97
C GLU A 84 3.29 -6.69 -14.19
N GLU A 85 3.15 -5.36 -14.20
CA GLU A 85 3.99 -4.45 -13.40
C GLU A 85 3.82 -4.70 -11.90
N ARG A 86 2.58 -4.87 -11.42
CA ARG A 86 2.30 -5.22 -10.02
C ARG A 86 2.98 -6.55 -9.64
N ASP A 87 2.88 -7.55 -10.49
CA ASP A 87 3.44 -8.88 -10.23
C ASP A 87 4.97 -8.86 -10.27
N ALA A 88 5.57 -8.06 -11.16
CA ALA A 88 7.01 -7.83 -11.18
C ALA A 88 7.49 -7.19 -9.88
N VAL A 89 6.82 -6.13 -9.41
CA VAL A 89 7.13 -5.47 -8.14
C VAL A 89 6.96 -6.42 -6.95
N ALA A 90 5.90 -7.25 -6.95
CA ALA A 90 5.72 -8.26 -5.91
C ALA A 90 6.88 -9.28 -5.88
N SER A 91 7.34 -9.73 -7.04
CA SER A 91 8.49 -10.63 -7.14
C SER A 91 9.80 -9.98 -6.66
N GLU A 92 10.00 -8.69 -6.91
CA GLU A 92 11.14 -7.95 -6.38
C GLU A 92 11.10 -7.87 -4.84
N TYR A 93 9.95 -7.55 -4.26
CA TYR A 93 9.77 -7.54 -2.80
C TYR A 93 9.98 -8.91 -2.16
N GLU A 94 9.57 -9.99 -2.83
CA GLU A 94 9.80 -11.36 -2.35
C GLU A 94 11.30 -11.67 -2.32
N LYS A 95 12.04 -11.33 -3.38
CA LYS A 95 13.50 -11.52 -3.45
C LYS A 95 14.25 -10.69 -2.40
N GLU A 96 13.86 -9.42 -2.22
CA GLU A 96 14.43 -8.57 -1.17
C GLU A 96 14.16 -9.15 0.22
N ASN A 97 12.95 -9.65 0.48
CA ASN A 97 12.64 -10.33 1.75
C ASN A 97 13.48 -11.59 1.96
N GLU A 98 13.66 -12.40 0.93
CA GLU A 98 14.54 -13.58 0.99
C GLU A 98 15.99 -13.18 1.29
N GLN A 99 16.49 -12.14 0.63
CA GLN A 99 17.82 -11.60 0.88
C GLN A 99 17.97 -11.11 2.33
N LEU A 100 17.01 -10.33 2.83
CA LEU A 100 17.03 -9.85 4.22
C LEU A 100 16.98 -11.00 5.23
N ARG A 101 16.24 -12.08 4.93
CA ARG A 101 16.25 -13.30 5.76
C ARG A 101 17.61 -13.98 5.77
N LEU A 102 18.29 -14.05 4.62
CA LEU A 102 19.65 -14.60 4.52
C LEU A 102 20.66 -13.74 5.29
N GLU A 103 20.59 -12.42 5.16
CA GLU A 103 21.45 -11.48 5.89
C GLU A 103 21.22 -11.57 7.40
N LEU A 104 19.97 -11.68 7.84
CA LEU A 104 19.63 -11.84 9.26
C LEU A 104 20.15 -13.18 9.80
N ALA A 105 20.04 -14.27 9.05
CA ALA A 105 20.61 -15.56 9.41
C ALA A 105 22.15 -15.51 9.49
N GLN A 106 22.79 -14.78 8.57
CA GLN A 106 24.24 -14.58 8.60
C GLN A 106 24.69 -13.78 9.83
N LEU A 107 23.96 -12.71 10.17
CA LEU A 107 24.23 -11.92 11.38
C LEU A 107 24.02 -12.73 12.66
N GLN A 108 23.00 -13.59 12.71
CA GLN A 108 22.79 -14.52 13.82
C GLN A 108 23.96 -15.48 13.97
N LEU A 109 24.42 -16.09 12.88
CA LEU A 109 25.58 -16.98 12.91
C LEU A 109 26.85 -16.23 13.39
N GLN A 110 27.06 -15.00 12.95
CA GLN A 110 28.16 -14.16 13.43
C GLN A 110 28.06 -13.89 14.94
N GLN A 111 26.87 -13.55 15.45
CA GLN A 111 26.66 -13.36 16.89
C GLN A 111 26.91 -14.66 17.67
N GLU A 112 26.45 -15.81 17.18
CA GLU A 112 26.71 -17.11 17.79
C GLU A 112 28.21 -17.45 17.82
N THR A 113 28.96 -17.11 16.77
CA THR A 113 30.42 -17.30 16.77
C THR A 113 31.11 -16.41 17.79
N GLN A 114 30.71 -15.13 17.90
CA GLN A 114 31.27 -14.22 18.89
C GLN A 114 30.90 -14.63 20.32
N LEU A 115 29.69 -15.14 20.55
CA LEU A 115 29.30 -15.66 21.86
C LEU A 115 30.12 -16.89 22.25
N LYS A 116 30.38 -17.81 21.32
CA LYS A 116 31.25 -18.97 21.57
C LYS A 116 32.68 -18.57 21.88
N GLU A 117 33.23 -17.57 21.19
CA GLU A 117 34.57 -17.03 21.50
C GLU A 117 34.61 -16.45 22.93
N VAL A 118 33.57 -15.73 23.35
CA VAL A 118 33.46 -15.20 24.71
C VAL A 118 33.29 -16.32 25.74
N GLU A 119 32.48 -17.34 25.46
CA GLU A 119 32.35 -18.53 26.29
C GLU A 119 33.71 -19.21 26.50
N GLU A 120 34.46 -19.45 25.43
CA GLU A 120 35.80 -20.06 25.50
C GLU A 120 36.79 -19.20 26.29
N MET A 121 36.78 -17.87 26.13
CA MET A 121 37.62 -16.96 26.92
C MET A 121 37.27 -17.02 28.42
N LEU A 122 35.99 -17.04 28.77
CA LEU A 122 35.55 -17.14 30.16
C LEU A 122 35.92 -18.49 30.79
N GLU A 123 35.82 -19.57 30.02
CA GLU A 123 36.27 -20.89 30.48
C GLU A 123 37.78 -20.94 30.74
N GLN A 124 38.59 -20.31 29.87
CA GLN A 124 40.06 -20.24 30.03
C GLN A 124 40.48 -19.48 31.29
N GLU A 125 39.75 -18.42 31.66
CA GLU A 125 39.97 -17.63 32.88
C GLU A 125 39.37 -18.28 34.15
N GLY A 126 38.81 -19.50 34.04
CA GLY A 126 38.24 -20.24 35.17
C GLY A 126 36.82 -19.81 35.57
N LEU A 127 36.16 -18.98 34.76
CA LEU A 127 34.81 -18.44 34.97
C LEU A 127 33.71 -19.25 34.25
N SER A 128 33.90 -20.56 34.16
CA SER A 128 32.96 -21.49 33.49
C SER A 128 31.52 -21.40 34.00
N GLN A 129 31.30 -20.97 35.25
CA GLN A 129 29.97 -20.85 35.86
C GLN A 129 29.11 -19.73 35.23
N ILE A 130 29.72 -18.74 34.58
CA ILE A 130 29.02 -17.63 33.92
C ILE A 130 29.16 -17.66 32.39
N SER A 131 29.94 -18.59 31.83
CA SER A 131 30.19 -18.71 30.39
C SER A 131 28.87 -18.75 29.59
N CYS A 132 27.95 -19.65 29.94
CA CYS A 132 26.66 -19.78 29.26
C CYS A 132 25.57 -18.79 29.72
N SER A 133 25.91 -17.81 30.58
CA SER A 133 24.94 -16.80 31.05
C SER A 133 24.78 -15.66 30.03
N ALA A 134 23.65 -14.95 30.07
CA ALA A 134 23.44 -13.85 29.13
C ALA A 134 24.50 -12.76 29.32
N ALA A 135 24.87 -12.02 28.27
CA ALA A 135 25.90 -10.97 28.37
C ALA A 135 25.64 -9.96 29.51
N SER A 136 24.37 -9.64 29.77
CA SER A 136 23.97 -8.79 30.91
C SER A 136 24.24 -9.43 32.27
N GLU A 137 24.08 -10.75 32.38
CA GLU A 137 24.35 -11.52 33.59
C GLU A 137 25.85 -11.68 33.82
N GLN A 138 26.62 -11.93 32.76
CA GLN A 138 28.09 -11.90 32.79
C GLN A 138 28.58 -10.55 33.31
N VAL A 139 28.08 -9.44 32.75
CA VAL A 139 28.42 -8.08 33.19
C VAL A 139 28.00 -7.84 34.64
N ALA A 140 26.80 -8.29 35.05
CA ALA A 140 26.34 -8.15 36.43
C ALA A 140 27.25 -8.91 37.41
N TYR A 141 27.67 -10.13 37.06
CA TYR A 141 28.61 -10.91 37.85
C TYR A 141 29.94 -10.17 38.02
N PHE A 142 30.51 -9.66 36.93
CA PHE A 142 31.76 -8.87 36.99
C PHE A 142 31.63 -7.61 37.84
N LEU A 143 30.49 -6.93 37.79
CA LEU A 143 30.24 -5.75 38.62
C LEU A 143 30.15 -6.10 40.10
N VAL A 144 29.52 -7.23 40.45
CA VAL A 144 29.39 -7.71 41.83
C VAL A 144 30.75 -8.18 42.36
N GLU A 145 31.51 -8.96 41.59
CA GLU A 145 32.86 -9.37 41.97
C GLU A 145 33.77 -8.15 42.16
N ARG A 146 33.76 -7.21 41.22
CA ARG A 146 34.53 -5.96 41.34
C ARG A 146 34.17 -5.20 42.61
N ALA A 147 32.89 -5.09 42.96
CA ALA A 147 32.46 -4.44 44.19
C ALA A 147 32.91 -5.20 45.45
N ALA A 148 32.89 -6.54 45.42
CA ALA A 148 33.37 -7.36 46.52
C ALA A 148 34.89 -7.21 46.73
N LEU A 149 35.67 -7.24 45.64
CA LEU A 149 37.11 -7.03 45.65
C LEU A 149 37.47 -5.62 46.15
N LEU A 150 36.74 -4.59 45.71
CA LEU A 150 36.92 -3.22 46.20
C LEU A 150 36.67 -3.11 47.71
N ARG A 151 35.62 -3.76 48.24
CA ARG A 151 35.40 -3.81 49.70
C ARG A 151 36.52 -4.55 50.44
N LYS A 152 37.01 -5.67 49.89
CA LYS A 152 38.15 -6.41 50.49
C LYS A 152 39.40 -5.52 50.53
N LEU A 153 39.68 -4.78 49.45
CA LEU A 153 40.79 -3.82 49.39
C LEU A 153 40.62 -2.67 50.39
N GLU A 154 39.41 -2.12 50.55
CA GLU A 154 39.12 -1.08 51.55
C GLU A 154 39.33 -1.57 52.98
N VAL A 155 38.94 -2.81 53.28
CA VAL A 155 39.16 -3.44 54.59
C VAL A 155 40.65 -3.67 54.83
N ALA A 156 41.39 -4.20 53.85
CA ALA A 156 42.83 -4.39 53.93
C ALA A 156 43.58 -3.05 54.13
N ALA A 157 43.16 -1.99 53.43
CA ALA A 157 43.72 -0.65 53.58
C ALA A 157 43.51 -0.07 54.99
N ARG A 158 42.29 -0.21 55.54
CA ARG A 158 41.98 0.24 56.91
C ARG A 158 42.74 -0.56 57.97
N GLN A 159 42.93 -1.86 57.77
CA GLN A 159 43.69 -2.71 58.68
C GLN A 159 45.19 -2.38 58.69
N LEU A 160 45.75 -1.98 57.53
CA LEU A 160 47.12 -1.46 57.42
C LEU A 160 47.31 -0.12 58.15
N GLU A 161 46.27 0.73 58.17
CA GLU A 161 46.29 2.02 58.86
C GLU A 161 46.15 1.87 60.39
N SER A 162 45.50 0.80 60.88
CA SER A 162 45.22 0.59 62.32
C SER A 162 46.31 -0.15 63.11
N HIS A 163 47.29 -0.79 62.47
CA HIS A 163 48.34 -1.56 63.16
C HIS A 163 49.73 -0.94 62.96
N SER A 164 50.28 -0.35 64.02
CA SER A 164 51.70 0.02 64.05
C SER A 164 52.56 -1.24 64.09
N GLY A 165 53.24 -1.53 62.97
CA GLY A 165 54.48 -2.31 62.92
C GLY A 165 54.37 -3.79 63.28
N ILE A 166 54.57 -4.63 62.26
CA ILE A 166 55.03 -6.03 62.30
C ILE A 166 53.93 -7.10 62.45
N ASP A 167 52.87 -6.92 63.25
CA ASP A 167 51.83 -7.98 63.37
C ASP A 167 50.81 -7.98 62.22
N GLY A 168 50.56 -6.83 61.58
CA GLY A 168 49.63 -6.72 60.44
C GLY A 168 50.10 -7.44 59.17
N LEU A 169 51.40 -7.76 59.07
CA LEU A 169 51.97 -8.48 57.92
C LEU A 169 51.85 -10.01 58.01
N GLN A 170 51.58 -10.56 59.20
CA GLN A 170 51.34 -12.01 59.37
C GLN A 170 49.87 -12.38 59.13
N PHE A 171 48.92 -11.51 59.50
CA PHE A 171 47.49 -11.77 59.28
C PHE A 171 47.08 -11.68 57.80
N CYS A 172 47.61 -10.70 57.05
CA CYS A 172 47.36 -10.59 55.61
C CYS A 172 47.92 -11.77 54.81
N ARG A 173 48.90 -12.52 55.35
CA ARG A 173 49.43 -13.74 54.72
C ARG A 173 48.49 -14.93 54.96
N GLU A 174 47.91 -15.07 56.15
CA GLU A 174 47.04 -16.20 56.50
C GLU A 174 45.63 -16.09 55.88
N GLU A 175 45.07 -14.88 55.70
CA GLU A 175 43.79 -14.72 54.98
C GLU A 175 43.92 -14.80 53.44
N LEU A 176 45.11 -14.54 52.87
CA LEU A 176 45.39 -14.77 51.44
C LEU A 176 45.79 -16.22 51.12
N GLU A 177 46.31 -16.98 52.10
CA GLU A 177 46.61 -18.41 51.97
C GLU A 177 45.39 -19.31 52.30
N GLY A 178 44.31 -18.75 52.86
CA GLY A 178 43.11 -19.47 53.30
C GLY A 178 42.04 -19.76 52.23
N GLU A 179 42.08 -19.11 51.05
CA GLU A 179 41.18 -19.41 49.92
C GLU A 179 41.97 -19.71 48.64
N GLY A 180 42.17 -21.01 48.37
CA GLY A 180 42.22 -21.61 47.03
C GLY A 180 43.05 -20.94 45.92
N ALA A 181 44.33 -21.32 45.85
CA ALA A 181 45.17 -21.52 44.66
C ALA A 181 44.75 -20.94 43.28
N LEU A 182 45.50 -19.98 42.73
CA LEU A 182 45.87 -19.87 41.30
C LEU A 182 47.17 -19.00 41.11
N PRO A 183 47.96 -19.19 40.02
CA PRO A 183 49.40 -18.93 40.02
C PRO A 183 49.84 -17.54 39.52
N ALA A 184 51.04 -17.17 39.99
CA ALA A 184 51.75 -15.92 39.78
C ALA A 184 52.09 -15.56 38.31
N GLY A 185 52.01 -14.26 37.98
CA GLY A 185 52.57 -13.73 36.74
C GLY A 185 52.55 -12.19 36.64
N VAL A 186 53.75 -11.59 36.71
CA VAL A 186 54.14 -10.27 36.19
C VAL A 186 53.71 -9.03 37.00
N VAL A 187 54.62 -8.66 37.91
CA VAL A 187 54.76 -7.33 38.51
C VAL A 187 55.39 -6.38 37.48
N GLY A 188 54.70 -5.29 37.13
CA GLY A 188 55.22 -4.17 36.35
C GLY A 188 54.52 -2.86 36.77
N ASP A 189 55.30 -1.95 37.35
CA ASP A 189 55.02 -0.55 37.75
C ASP A 189 53.59 -0.18 38.19
N VAL A 190 53.34 -0.40 39.48
CA VAL A 190 52.10 -0.10 40.22
C VAL A 190 51.86 1.42 40.42
N ASP A 191 52.87 2.28 40.21
CA ASP A 191 52.73 3.73 40.47
C ASP A 191 52.31 4.55 39.25
N GLU A 192 52.55 4.06 38.02
CA GLU A 192 52.10 4.72 36.79
C GLU A 192 50.72 4.24 36.33
N ALA A 193 50.37 3.00 36.69
CA ALA A 193 49.08 2.38 36.43
C ALA A 193 47.89 3.21 36.98
N PRO A 194 47.85 3.67 38.25
CA PRO A 194 46.70 4.39 38.79
C PRO A 194 46.52 5.78 38.17
N GLN A 195 47.59 6.49 37.84
CA GLN A 195 47.49 7.81 37.19
C GLN A 195 47.06 7.68 35.74
N ARG A 196 47.56 6.68 35.00
CA ARG A 196 47.08 6.36 33.65
C ARG A 196 45.65 5.83 33.67
N LEU A 197 45.26 5.08 34.70
CA LEU A 197 43.89 4.60 34.88
C LEU A 197 42.94 5.77 35.10
N VAL A 198 43.27 6.71 36.00
CA VAL A 198 42.44 7.89 36.29
C VAL A 198 42.29 8.79 35.08
N VAL A 199 43.38 9.10 34.36
CA VAL A 199 43.30 9.90 33.12
C VAL A 199 42.52 9.17 32.03
N SER A 200 42.74 7.85 31.86
CA SER A 200 41.95 7.06 30.90
C SER A 200 40.48 6.97 31.32
N GLN A 201 40.19 6.93 32.61
CA GLN A 201 38.85 6.80 33.17
C GLN A 201 38.09 8.12 33.02
N GLU A 202 38.74 9.27 33.20
CA GLU A 202 38.19 10.59 32.91
C GLU A 202 38.00 10.83 31.39
N ASP A 203 38.93 10.36 30.55
CA ASP A 203 38.78 10.40 29.10
C ASP A 203 37.66 9.49 28.60
N ILE A 204 37.55 8.28 29.17
CA ILE A 204 36.45 7.34 28.91
C ILE A 204 35.13 7.92 29.42
N GLN A 205 35.09 8.62 30.56
CA GLN A 205 33.88 9.27 31.04
C GLN A 205 33.46 10.44 30.16
N ARG A 206 34.39 11.28 29.69
CA ARG A 206 34.07 12.37 28.74
C ARG A 206 33.63 11.84 27.38
N VAL A 207 34.25 10.77 26.89
CA VAL A 207 33.84 10.11 25.64
C VAL A 207 32.52 9.37 25.83
N ALA A 208 32.29 8.71 26.96
CA ALA A 208 31.02 8.05 27.28
C ALA A 208 29.87 9.05 27.43
N GLU A 209 30.09 10.18 28.09
CA GLU A 209 29.10 11.26 28.18
C GLU A 209 28.85 11.94 26.83
N GLY A 210 29.89 12.12 26.00
CA GLY A 210 29.78 12.63 24.63
C GLY A 210 29.10 11.66 23.66
N LEU A 211 29.31 10.34 23.82
CA LEU A 211 28.65 9.29 23.07
C LEU A 211 27.21 9.10 23.53
N ASP A 212 26.94 9.05 24.83
CA ASP A 212 25.59 8.99 25.40
C ASP A 212 24.75 10.20 24.99
N SER A 213 25.31 11.40 24.97
CA SER A 213 24.57 12.60 24.52
C SER A 213 24.37 12.63 22.99
N ARG A 214 25.28 12.03 22.21
CA ARG A 214 25.13 11.87 20.75
C ARG A 214 24.19 10.72 20.35
N GLU A 215 24.07 9.71 21.21
CA GLU A 215 23.21 8.54 21.04
C GLU A 215 21.78 8.81 21.56
N LYS A 216 21.63 9.51 22.70
CA LYS A 216 20.34 9.96 23.27
C LYS A 216 19.69 11.09 22.48
N SER A 217 20.44 11.91 21.75
CA SER A 217 19.85 12.98 20.94
C SER A 217 19.17 12.46 19.67
N GLY A 218 19.34 11.18 19.29
CA GLY A 218 18.80 10.64 18.04
C GLY A 218 19.30 11.37 16.78
N ALA A 219 20.15 12.39 16.93
CA ALA A 219 20.56 13.31 15.89
C ALA A 219 21.46 12.59 14.89
N ALA A 220 22.40 11.76 15.35
CA ALA A 220 23.28 10.99 14.47
C ALA A 220 22.52 9.90 13.69
N ARG A 221 21.52 9.26 14.31
CA ARG A 221 20.68 8.23 13.65
C ARG A 221 19.71 8.85 12.66
N THR A 222 19.12 10.00 12.98
CA THR A 222 18.24 10.74 12.06
C THR A 222 19.03 11.48 10.96
N GLU A 223 20.25 11.94 11.23
CA GLU A 223 21.17 12.48 10.22
C GLU A 223 21.64 11.41 9.25
N LEU A 224 21.99 10.22 9.75
CA LEU A 224 22.34 9.08 8.90
C LEU A 224 21.13 8.65 8.04
N GLN A 225 19.94 8.57 8.63
CA GLN A 225 18.71 8.26 7.90
C GLN A 225 18.40 9.33 6.83
N ARG A 226 18.51 10.62 7.17
CA ARG A 226 18.35 11.72 6.20
C ARG A 226 19.42 11.69 5.11
N ALA A 227 20.66 11.34 5.44
CA ALA A 227 21.75 11.20 4.48
C ALA A 227 21.53 9.99 3.54
N MET A 228 21.00 8.87 4.05
CA MET A 228 20.63 7.71 3.25
C MET A 228 19.47 8.02 2.30
N GLU A 229 18.44 8.71 2.78
CA GLU A 229 17.32 9.16 1.95
C GLU A 229 17.75 10.19 0.89
N HIS A 230 18.65 11.10 1.27
CA HIS A 230 19.23 12.07 0.34
C HIS A 230 20.09 11.37 -0.73
N ASN A 231 20.92 10.40 -0.36
CA ASN A 231 21.70 9.61 -1.32
C ASN A 231 20.78 8.79 -2.24
N SER A 232 19.71 8.17 -1.71
CA SER A 232 18.72 7.47 -2.53
C SER A 232 18.03 8.41 -3.53
N ARG A 233 17.74 9.66 -3.14
CA ARG A 233 17.21 10.68 -4.06
C ARG A 233 18.23 11.08 -5.12
N LEU A 234 19.48 11.33 -4.72
CA LEU A 234 20.56 11.63 -5.64
C LEU A 234 20.81 10.48 -6.61
N ASP A 235 20.73 9.23 -6.19
CA ASP A 235 20.90 8.07 -7.08
C ASP A 235 19.79 8.01 -8.14
N LYS A 236 18.54 8.30 -7.75
CA LYS A 236 17.41 8.43 -8.69
C LYS A 236 17.61 9.58 -9.67
N GLU A 237 18.08 10.73 -9.18
CA GLU A 237 18.40 11.89 -10.03
C GLU A 237 19.57 11.61 -10.97
N ILE A 238 20.63 10.93 -10.51
CA ILE A 238 21.77 10.51 -11.31
C ILE A 238 21.31 9.54 -12.40
N LEU A 239 20.43 8.59 -12.10
CA LEU A 239 19.86 7.68 -13.10
C LEU A 239 19.02 8.42 -14.14
N ALA A 240 18.16 9.36 -13.71
CA ALA A 240 17.36 10.19 -14.61
C ALA A 240 18.23 11.09 -15.50
N LEU A 241 19.28 11.68 -14.93
CA LEU A 241 20.26 12.49 -15.66
C LEU A 241 21.06 11.64 -16.65
N ARG A 242 21.47 10.43 -16.27
CA ARG A 242 22.13 9.48 -17.19
C ARG A 242 21.22 9.10 -18.36
N ALA A 243 19.95 8.80 -18.10
CA ALA A 243 18.97 8.53 -19.14
C ALA A 243 18.80 9.74 -20.08
N ARG A 244 18.68 10.94 -19.54
CA ARG A 244 18.56 12.16 -20.35
C ARG A 244 19.81 12.47 -21.15
N VAL A 245 21.01 12.25 -20.60
CA VAL A 245 22.27 12.39 -21.34
C VAL A 245 22.32 11.38 -22.49
N GLN A 246 21.88 10.14 -22.28
CA GLN A 246 21.77 9.16 -23.36
C GLN A 246 20.82 9.63 -24.46
N THR A 247 19.66 10.20 -24.11
CA THR A 247 18.74 10.76 -25.10
C THR A 247 19.36 11.93 -25.87
N LEU A 248 20.00 12.86 -25.16
CA LEU A 248 20.69 14.00 -25.78
C LEU A 248 21.86 13.55 -26.67
N ASP A 249 22.57 12.48 -26.30
CA ASP A 249 23.62 11.90 -27.14
C ASP A 249 23.05 11.24 -28.41
N LEU A 250 21.87 10.62 -28.33
CA LEU A 250 21.16 10.10 -29.51
C LEU A 250 20.69 11.24 -30.42
N GLU A 251 20.10 12.30 -29.86
CA GLU A 251 19.73 13.50 -30.61
C GLU A 251 20.96 14.15 -31.27
N ARG A 252 22.06 14.30 -30.52
CA ARG A 252 23.32 14.83 -31.06
C ARG A 252 23.85 13.98 -32.21
N LYS A 253 23.79 12.65 -32.11
CA LYS A 253 24.18 11.74 -33.22
C LYS A 253 23.29 11.95 -34.44
N ALA A 254 21.98 12.03 -34.25
CA ALA A 254 21.04 12.31 -35.35
C ALA A 254 21.31 13.67 -36.02
N PHE A 255 21.63 14.71 -35.24
CA PHE A 255 22.02 16.01 -35.79
C PHE A 255 23.36 15.95 -36.53
N LEU A 256 24.35 15.20 -36.04
CA LEU A 256 25.61 15.01 -36.74
C LEU A 256 25.42 14.28 -38.07
N GLU A 257 24.59 13.24 -38.10
CA GLU A 257 24.21 12.53 -39.32
C GLU A 257 23.53 13.46 -40.32
N LEU A 258 22.59 14.30 -39.88
CA LEU A 258 21.94 15.30 -40.73
C LEU A 258 22.94 16.33 -41.27
N VAL A 259 23.90 16.77 -40.45
CA VAL A 259 24.94 17.71 -40.88
C VAL A 259 25.88 17.06 -41.90
N GLU A 260 26.25 15.79 -41.74
CA GLU A 260 27.03 15.08 -42.76
C GLU A 260 26.24 14.89 -44.05
N GLN A 261 24.95 14.56 -43.98
CA GLN A 261 24.07 14.53 -45.15
C GLN A 261 24.01 15.88 -45.87
N LEU A 262 23.84 16.98 -45.13
CA LEU A 262 23.85 18.33 -45.70
C LEU A 262 25.22 18.70 -46.29
N LYS A 263 26.33 18.28 -45.67
CA LYS A 263 27.68 18.46 -46.26
C LYS A 263 27.84 17.66 -47.53
N GLU A 264 27.35 16.42 -47.59
CA GLU A 264 27.36 15.59 -48.79
C GLU A 264 26.50 16.23 -49.90
N GLU A 265 25.30 16.71 -49.58
CA GLU A 265 24.45 17.45 -50.51
C GLU A 265 25.12 18.73 -51.02
N ILE A 266 25.76 19.51 -50.15
CA ILE A 266 26.52 20.71 -50.53
C ILE A 266 27.74 20.33 -51.39
N CYS A 267 28.44 19.24 -51.08
CA CYS A 267 29.54 18.73 -51.88
C CYS A 267 29.08 18.22 -53.25
N GLU A 268 27.93 17.55 -53.32
CA GLU A 268 27.30 17.16 -54.58
C GLU A 268 26.89 18.38 -55.38
N TYR A 269 26.27 19.38 -54.76
CA TYR A 269 25.91 20.65 -55.39
C TYR A 269 27.14 21.36 -55.98
N GLN A 270 28.23 21.44 -55.20
CA GLN A 270 29.50 22.03 -55.64
C GLN A 270 30.22 21.21 -56.72
N ARG A 271 30.03 19.87 -56.76
CA ARG A 271 30.50 19.02 -57.87
C ARG A 271 29.65 19.19 -59.13
N SER A 272 28.34 19.42 -58.99
CA SER A 272 27.46 19.71 -60.13
C SER A 272 27.60 21.15 -60.66
N GLU A 273 28.08 22.10 -59.85
CA GLU A 273 28.37 23.48 -60.29
C GLU A 273 29.81 23.70 -60.80
N ARG A 274 30.77 22.83 -60.49
CA ARG A 274 32.10 22.88 -61.11
C ARG A 274 32.13 22.03 -62.38
N PRO A 275 32.39 22.63 -63.56
CA PRO A 275 32.71 21.86 -64.75
C PRO A 275 34.00 21.06 -64.50
N GLU A 276 33.99 19.76 -64.79
CA GLU A 276 35.23 19.01 -64.95
C GLU A 276 36.12 19.71 -65.99
N PRO A 277 37.38 20.07 -65.67
CA PRO A 277 38.35 20.34 -66.70
C PRO A 277 38.74 19.00 -67.36
N PRO A 278 38.94 18.96 -68.68
CA PRO A 278 39.39 17.75 -69.35
C PRO A 278 40.78 17.38 -68.84
N SER A 279 40.96 16.10 -68.52
CA SER A 279 42.28 15.49 -68.41
C SER A 279 43.05 15.73 -69.72
N ALA A 280 44.16 16.46 -69.61
CA ALA A 280 45.30 16.24 -70.47
C ALA A 280 46.56 16.30 -69.61
N GLU A 281 47.38 15.29 -69.81
CA GLU A 281 48.62 14.93 -69.16
C GLU A 281 49.56 16.11 -68.83
N GLY A 282 50.18 16.00 -67.65
CA GLY A 282 51.61 16.27 -67.49
C GLY A 282 52.05 17.74 -67.46
N ALA A 283 52.22 18.28 -66.27
CA ALA A 283 53.48 18.93 -65.85
C ALA A 283 53.31 19.48 -64.43
N GLY A 284 53.98 18.86 -63.47
CA GLY A 284 54.20 19.50 -62.18
C GLY A 284 55.14 20.69 -62.35
N MET A 285 54.90 21.76 -61.60
CA MET A 285 55.84 22.29 -60.61
C MET A 285 55.37 23.63 -60.04
N ALA A 286 55.51 23.72 -58.72
CA ALA A 286 55.84 24.90 -57.93
C ALA A 286 54.80 26.03 -57.76
N SER A 287 54.18 25.96 -56.56
CA SER A 287 53.85 27.07 -55.67
C SER A 287 54.83 28.25 -55.74
N LEU A 288 54.34 29.48 -55.59
CA LEU A 288 54.89 30.49 -54.67
C LEU A 288 53.95 31.68 -54.46
N GLN A 289 53.88 32.12 -53.21
CA GLN A 289 53.28 33.35 -52.70
C GLN A 289 53.96 34.61 -53.29
N ALA A 290 53.22 35.72 -53.35
CA ALA A 290 53.44 36.93 -52.53
C ALA A 290 53.12 38.24 -53.28
N GLN A 291 52.45 39.12 -52.53
CA GLN A 291 52.58 40.58 -52.51
C GLN A 291 52.33 41.42 -53.76
N GLY A 292 51.47 42.42 -53.57
CA GLY A 292 51.87 43.81 -53.80
C GLY A 292 51.08 44.59 -54.85
N THR A 293 50.61 45.75 -54.40
CA THR A 293 50.59 47.05 -55.11
C THR A 293 49.66 47.27 -56.31
N GLN A 294 48.67 48.14 -56.06
CA GLN A 294 48.47 49.48 -56.66
C GLN A 294 48.44 49.68 -58.19
N GLU A 295 47.55 50.62 -58.57
CA GLU A 295 47.55 51.47 -59.78
C GLU A 295 47.06 50.80 -61.07
N GLU A 296 45.89 51.19 -61.55
CA GLU A 296 45.54 52.41 -62.32
C GLU A 296 45.71 52.23 -63.84
N ALA A 297 44.74 52.84 -64.52
CA ALA A 297 44.82 53.40 -65.87
C ALA A 297 44.72 52.47 -67.08
N GLY A 298 44.03 53.02 -68.08
CA GLY A 298 44.32 52.78 -69.49
C GLY A 298 43.30 51.87 -70.17
N ALA A 299 42.16 52.37 -70.63
CA ALA A 299 42.00 53.16 -71.85
C ALA A 299 41.90 52.32 -73.14
N ASP A 300 40.80 52.62 -73.84
CA ASP A 300 40.70 52.81 -75.29
C ASP A 300 40.61 51.65 -76.28
N GLY A 301 39.73 51.92 -77.25
CA GLY A 301 39.78 51.43 -78.62
C GLY A 301 38.82 50.27 -78.86
N ASP A 302 37.52 50.50 -79.09
CA ASP A 302 36.89 51.14 -80.25
C ASP A 302 37.12 50.46 -81.61
N SER A 303 35.99 50.33 -82.31
CA SER A 303 35.81 50.23 -83.76
C SER A 303 36.22 48.96 -84.51
N GLY A 304 35.19 48.24 -84.98
CA GLY A 304 34.81 48.47 -86.38
C GLY A 304 35.05 47.33 -87.40
N ALA A 305 33.93 46.74 -87.79
CA ALA A 305 33.52 46.45 -89.17
C ALA A 305 34.15 45.29 -89.98
N SER A 306 33.27 44.32 -90.24
CA SER A 306 32.91 43.78 -91.56
C SER A 306 33.98 43.12 -92.44
N ARG A 307 33.84 41.80 -92.65
CA ARG A 307 33.60 41.26 -94.01
C ARG A 307 33.13 39.81 -94.00
N ALA A 308 32.05 39.57 -94.73
CA ALA A 308 31.44 38.28 -94.99
C ALA A 308 32.26 37.39 -95.94
N ALA A 309 32.31 36.07 -95.66
CA ALA A 309 31.99 35.00 -96.60
C ALA A 309 31.95 33.63 -95.87
N PRO A 310 31.14 32.68 -96.35
CA PRO A 310 30.47 31.65 -95.57
C PRO A 310 31.26 30.34 -95.52
N TYR A 311 30.93 29.39 -94.62
CA TYR A 311 30.79 27.96 -94.94
C TYR A 311 30.42 27.14 -93.67
N GLN A 312 29.31 26.40 -93.80
CA GLN A 312 29.06 25.05 -93.27
C GLN A 312 28.35 24.85 -91.92
N GLU A 313 27.02 24.74 -92.01
CA GLU A 313 26.13 23.99 -91.11
C GLU A 313 26.63 22.55 -90.88
N ARG A 314 27.27 22.28 -89.74
CA ARG A 314 27.40 20.91 -89.18
C ARG A 314 27.60 20.90 -87.65
N GLY A 315 27.12 21.93 -86.96
CA GLY A 315 27.21 22.05 -85.50
C GLY A 315 25.86 22.04 -84.78
N ASP A 316 24.80 22.55 -85.42
CA ASP A 316 23.58 22.94 -84.70
C ASP A 316 22.63 21.79 -84.33
N GLN A 317 22.60 20.68 -85.08
CA GLN A 317 21.72 19.55 -84.75
C GLN A 317 22.12 18.81 -83.47
N GLY A 318 23.42 18.75 -83.15
CA GLY A 318 23.90 18.13 -81.91
C GLY A 318 23.60 18.98 -80.68
N VAL A 319 23.70 20.31 -80.83
CA VAL A 319 23.43 21.26 -79.75
C VAL A 319 21.92 21.37 -79.48
N GLU A 320 21.09 21.41 -80.53
CA GLU A 320 19.63 21.42 -80.40
C GLU A 320 19.09 20.14 -79.76
N THR A 321 19.62 18.97 -80.12
CA THR A 321 19.19 17.69 -79.53
C THR A 321 19.62 17.54 -78.07
N LEU A 322 20.79 18.06 -77.69
CA LEU A 322 21.22 18.13 -76.30
C LEU A 322 20.36 19.12 -75.50
N HIS A 323 20.05 20.30 -76.05
CA HIS A 323 19.19 21.29 -75.39
C HIS A 323 17.78 20.74 -75.16
N LYS A 324 17.23 20.04 -76.16
CA LYS A 324 15.93 19.36 -76.03
C LYS A 324 15.96 18.28 -74.94
N ARG A 325 17.02 17.49 -74.85
CA ARG A 325 17.18 16.47 -73.81
C ARG A 325 17.35 17.09 -72.41
N CYS A 326 18.04 18.23 -72.30
CA CYS A 326 18.14 19.00 -71.06
C CYS A 326 16.79 19.57 -70.63
N LEU A 327 16.01 20.12 -71.56
CA LEU A 327 14.66 20.62 -71.28
C LEU A 327 13.73 19.50 -70.80
N GLU A 328 13.73 18.35 -71.48
CA GLU A 328 12.94 17.18 -71.05
C GLU A 328 13.38 16.65 -69.67
N ALA A 329 14.69 16.69 -69.37
CA ALA A 329 15.21 16.34 -68.05
C ALA A 329 14.79 17.34 -66.96
N MET A 330 14.81 18.64 -67.27
CA MET A 330 14.32 19.70 -66.39
C MET A 330 12.82 19.54 -66.11
N GLU A 331 11.99 19.35 -67.13
CA GLU A 331 10.54 19.12 -66.97
C GLU A 331 10.26 17.85 -66.13
N SER A 332 11.06 16.80 -66.31
CA SER A 332 10.99 15.57 -65.48
C SER A 332 11.37 15.81 -64.02
N ILE A 333 12.38 16.65 -63.76
CA ILE A 333 12.77 17.05 -62.40
C ILE A 333 11.70 17.97 -61.80
N GLU A 334 11.18 18.94 -62.55
CA GLU A 334 10.10 19.84 -62.13
C GLU A 334 8.81 19.09 -61.80
N GLY A 335 8.46 18.07 -62.60
CA GLY A 335 7.34 17.18 -62.31
C GLY A 335 7.54 16.39 -61.03
N ARG A 336 8.74 15.84 -60.80
CA ARG A 336 9.10 15.16 -59.54
C ARG A 336 9.10 16.11 -58.35
N ASN A 337 9.64 17.31 -58.49
CA ASN A 337 9.65 18.34 -57.45
C ASN A 337 8.24 18.79 -57.10
N SER A 338 7.35 18.93 -58.09
CA SER A 338 5.93 19.24 -57.85
C SER A 338 5.22 18.14 -57.08
N GLN A 339 5.52 16.87 -57.38
CA GLN A 339 4.99 15.72 -56.63
C GLN A 339 5.54 15.65 -55.20
N LEU A 340 6.83 15.95 -55.01
CA LEU A 340 7.46 16.01 -53.68
C LEU A 340 6.89 17.17 -52.85
N LEU A 341 6.68 18.34 -53.43
CA LEU A 341 6.02 19.47 -52.78
C LEU A 341 4.60 19.12 -52.33
N HIS A 342 3.82 18.45 -53.18
CA HIS A 342 2.49 17.98 -52.78
C HIS A 342 2.54 16.97 -51.62
N LYS A 343 3.52 16.06 -51.62
CA LYS A 343 3.71 15.11 -50.50
C LYS A 343 4.15 15.82 -49.22
N LEU A 344 5.04 16.80 -49.31
CA LEU A 344 5.46 17.63 -48.18
C LEU A 344 4.29 18.39 -47.58
N GLN A 345 3.49 19.09 -48.40
CA GLN A 345 2.28 19.77 -47.92
C GLN A 345 1.29 18.81 -47.26
N LYS A 346 1.14 17.59 -47.79
CA LYS A 346 0.27 16.58 -47.19
C LYS A 346 0.78 16.15 -45.81
N LEU A 347 2.09 15.88 -45.70
CA LEU A 347 2.72 15.54 -44.42
C LEU A 347 2.66 16.69 -43.42
N GLU A 348 2.84 17.94 -43.87
CA GLU A 348 2.66 19.14 -43.02
C GLU A 348 1.23 19.25 -42.48
N GLN A 349 0.22 18.97 -43.31
CA GLN A 349 -1.18 18.95 -42.87
C GLN A 349 -1.46 17.80 -41.89
N GLU A 350 -0.91 16.61 -42.14
CA GLU A 350 -1.01 15.46 -41.23
C GLU A 350 -0.32 15.74 -39.88
N HIS A 351 0.87 16.35 -39.90
CA HIS A 351 1.56 16.81 -38.70
C HIS A 351 0.76 17.86 -37.94
N LYS A 352 0.16 18.84 -38.63
CA LYS A 352 -0.70 19.83 -38.00
C LYS A 352 -1.89 19.19 -37.30
N GLY A 353 -2.57 18.24 -37.95
CA GLY A 353 -3.67 17.50 -37.31
C GLY A 353 -3.22 16.60 -36.16
N LEU A 354 -1.98 16.11 -36.15
CA LEU A 354 -1.41 15.39 -35.00
C LEU A 354 -1.10 16.33 -33.84
N VAL A 355 -0.59 17.53 -34.12
CA VAL A 355 -0.36 18.56 -33.10
C VAL A 355 -1.69 18.98 -32.45
N GLU A 356 -2.72 19.26 -33.25
CA GLU A 356 -4.06 19.61 -32.75
C GLU A 356 -4.63 18.49 -31.85
N ARG A 357 -4.52 17.22 -32.25
CA ARG A 357 -4.94 16.09 -31.40
C ARG A 357 -4.11 15.94 -30.13
N ASN A 358 -2.81 16.22 -30.18
CA ASN A 358 -1.96 16.19 -28.99
C ASN A 358 -2.33 17.31 -28.02
N GLU A 359 -2.61 18.51 -28.50
CA GLU A 359 -3.11 19.63 -27.68
C GLU A 359 -4.45 19.29 -27.02
N GLU A 360 -5.38 18.66 -27.75
CA GLU A 360 -6.64 18.16 -27.19
C GLU A 360 -6.43 17.10 -26.11
N LEU A 361 -5.53 16.14 -26.34
CA LEU A 361 -5.19 15.10 -25.36
C LEU A 361 -4.51 15.69 -24.12
N GLU A 362 -3.61 16.65 -24.29
CA GLU A 362 -2.99 17.38 -23.17
C GLU A 362 -4.03 18.16 -22.36
N SER A 363 -5.02 18.76 -23.02
CA SER A 363 -6.15 19.42 -22.35
C SER A 363 -6.98 18.43 -21.53
N ILE A 364 -7.36 17.29 -22.12
CA ILE A 364 -8.14 16.24 -21.43
C ILE A 364 -7.34 15.64 -20.26
N LEU A 365 -6.04 15.40 -20.43
CA LEU A 365 -5.15 14.94 -19.35
C LEU A 365 -5.05 15.98 -18.23
N GLY A 366 -4.99 17.27 -18.57
CA GLY A 366 -5.03 18.36 -17.59
C GLY A 366 -6.34 18.40 -16.80
N GLU A 367 -7.48 18.34 -17.50
CA GLU A 367 -8.82 18.35 -16.90
C GLU A 367 -9.05 17.14 -15.99
N THR A 368 -8.71 15.94 -16.46
CA THR A 368 -8.81 14.71 -15.66
C THR A 368 -7.92 14.79 -14.42
N GLN A 369 -6.69 15.29 -14.54
CA GLN A 369 -5.80 15.45 -13.38
C GLN A 369 -6.34 16.48 -12.37
N ILE A 370 -6.96 17.57 -12.83
CA ILE A 370 -7.63 18.54 -11.97
C ILE A 370 -8.82 17.89 -11.26
N GLN A 371 -9.64 17.12 -11.99
CA GLN A 371 -10.78 16.42 -11.42
C GLN A 371 -10.36 15.39 -10.36
N THR A 372 -9.34 14.57 -10.63
CA THR A 372 -8.82 13.62 -9.63
C THR A 372 -8.26 14.34 -8.41
N LYS A 373 -7.60 15.50 -8.58
CA LYS A 373 -7.12 16.31 -7.44
C LYS A 373 -8.28 16.88 -6.62
N GLN A 374 -9.36 17.33 -7.26
CA GLN A 374 -10.55 17.83 -6.57
C GLN A 374 -11.27 16.71 -5.82
N GLU A 375 -11.45 15.54 -6.45
CA GLU A 375 -12.04 14.35 -5.80
C GLU A 375 -11.20 13.91 -4.60
N LYS A 376 -9.87 13.90 -4.73
CA LYS A 376 -8.96 13.61 -3.62
C LYS A 376 -9.13 14.60 -2.47
N GLN A 377 -9.19 15.91 -2.74
CA GLN A 377 -9.42 16.93 -1.71
C GLN A 377 -10.79 16.77 -1.04
N GLN A 378 -11.82 16.40 -1.79
CA GLN A 378 -13.13 16.11 -1.22
C GLN A 378 -13.07 14.90 -0.28
N LEU A 379 -12.41 13.82 -0.69
CA LEU A 379 -12.22 12.64 0.16
C LEU A 379 -11.38 12.96 1.40
N GLU A 380 -10.30 13.74 1.26
CA GLU A 380 -9.51 14.23 2.40
C GLU A 380 -10.37 15.03 3.37
N SER A 381 -11.22 15.94 2.89
CA SER A 381 -12.14 16.70 3.75
C SER A 381 -13.18 15.82 4.47
N GLN A 382 -13.68 14.77 3.80
CA GLN A 382 -14.61 13.81 4.41
C GLN A 382 -13.90 12.98 5.48
N VAL A 383 -12.67 12.54 5.21
CA VAL A 383 -11.83 11.81 6.16
C VAL A 383 -11.52 12.68 7.36
N GLU A 384 -11.15 13.94 7.19
CA GLU A 384 -10.93 14.90 8.28
C GLU A 384 -12.21 15.12 9.11
N GLY A 385 -13.37 15.28 8.47
CA GLY A 385 -14.65 15.40 9.17
C GLY A 385 -15.01 14.15 9.99
N LEU A 386 -14.75 12.96 9.45
CA LEU A 386 -14.91 11.71 10.18
C LEU A 386 -13.92 11.59 11.34
N HIS A 387 -12.67 11.99 11.16
CA HIS A 387 -11.67 12.01 12.23
C HIS A 387 -12.10 12.94 13.37
N GLN A 388 -12.56 14.16 13.05
CA GLN A 388 -13.07 15.10 14.07
C GLN A 388 -14.26 14.50 14.85
N LYS A 389 -15.15 13.78 14.16
CA LYS A 389 -16.30 13.11 14.79
C LYS A 389 -15.88 11.91 15.66
N ILE A 390 -14.87 11.14 15.23
CA ILE A 390 -14.30 10.07 16.05
C ILE A 390 -13.68 10.66 17.31
N THR A 391 -12.86 11.71 17.17
CA THR A 391 -12.25 12.39 18.32
C THR A 391 -13.31 12.98 19.26
N SER A 392 -14.39 13.58 18.75
CA SER A 392 -15.47 14.09 19.61
C SER A 392 -16.15 12.95 20.37
N LEU A 393 -16.47 11.84 19.70
CA LEU A 393 -17.08 10.66 20.34
C LEU A 393 -16.13 10.00 21.35
N GLU A 394 -14.82 9.96 21.09
CA GLU A 394 -13.81 9.48 22.03
C GLU A 394 -13.74 10.37 23.29
N THR A 395 -13.81 11.69 23.13
CA THR A 395 -13.86 12.61 24.28
C THR A 395 -15.16 12.49 25.07
N GLU A 396 -16.31 12.31 24.39
CA GLU A 396 -17.60 12.07 25.04
C GLU A 396 -17.59 10.74 25.81
N LEU A 397 -17.03 9.67 25.23
CA LEU A 397 -16.85 8.38 25.91
C LEU A 397 -15.92 8.50 27.12
N PHE A 398 -14.84 9.27 27.01
CA PHE A 398 -13.92 9.51 28.10
C PHE A 398 -14.58 10.28 29.25
N GLU A 399 -15.35 11.33 28.95
CA GLU A 399 -16.10 12.09 29.95
C GLU A 399 -17.22 11.24 30.59
N VAL A 400 -17.92 10.40 29.83
CA VAL A 400 -18.91 9.45 30.37
C VAL A 400 -18.24 8.44 31.30
N GLN A 401 -17.05 7.93 30.95
CA GLN A 401 -16.30 7.00 31.78
C GLN A 401 -15.76 7.64 33.06
N LYS A 402 -15.30 8.89 32.97
CA LYS A 402 -14.89 9.70 34.13
C LYS A 402 -16.06 10.01 35.04
N ASN A 403 -17.18 10.48 34.50
CA ASN A 403 -18.40 10.75 35.25
C ASN A 403 -18.94 9.46 35.92
N LYS A 404 -18.84 8.30 35.27
CA LYS A 404 -19.16 6.99 35.88
C LYS A 404 -18.28 6.65 37.09
N SER A 405 -17.02 7.07 37.09
CA SER A 405 -16.12 6.89 38.24
C SER A 405 -16.37 7.89 39.37
N GLU A 406 -16.81 9.11 39.04
CA GLU A 406 -17.13 10.18 40.00
C GLU A 406 -18.52 10.02 40.63
N MET A 407 -19.49 9.40 39.93
CA MET A 407 -20.87 9.20 40.40
C MET A 407 -21.06 8.04 41.38
N ASN A 408 -20.02 7.24 41.68
CA ASN A 408 -20.10 6.13 42.65
C ASN A 408 -20.14 6.59 44.13
N GLY A 409 -20.21 7.89 44.39
CA GLY A 409 -20.10 8.47 45.73
C GLY A 409 -21.37 9.04 46.36
N ASN A 410 -22.52 9.14 45.70
CA ASN A 410 -23.70 9.78 46.31
C ASN A 410 -25.04 9.10 45.97
N GLU A 411 -25.64 8.53 47.00
CA GLU A 411 -26.99 7.97 47.06
C GLU A 411 -28.07 9.06 46.97
N GLN A 412 -28.33 9.63 45.79
CA GLN A 412 -29.56 10.40 45.55
C GLN A 412 -29.81 10.70 44.05
N MET A 413 -30.08 9.67 43.23
CA MET A 413 -30.83 9.82 41.98
C MET A 413 -31.35 8.47 41.45
N THR A 414 -32.04 7.70 42.29
CA THR A 414 -32.42 6.31 41.95
C THR A 414 -33.45 6.18 40.82
N SER A 415 -34.22 7.23 40.49
CA SER A 415 -35.25 7.15 39.43
C SER A 415 -34.68 7.36 38.01
N GLY A 416 -33.87 8.39 37.78
CA GLY A 416 -33.25 8.61 36.46
C GLY A 416 -32.14 7.61 36.13
N ALA A 417 -31.44 7.11 37.15
CA ALA A 417 -30.47 6.03 36.99
C ALA A 417 -31.14 4.69 36.64
N GLN A 418 -32.34 4.41 37.18
CA GLN A 418 -33.12 3.22 36.80
C GLN A 418 -33.62 3.28 35.36
N GLU A 419 -34.13 4.43 34.89
CA GLU A 419 -34.58 4.56 33.49
C GLU A 419 -33.43 4.43 32.49
N MET A 420 -32.26 5.01 32.79
CA MET A 420 -31.06 4.81 31.97
C MET A 420 -30.52 3.37 32.06
N GLN A 421 -30.62 2.73 33.22
CA GLN A 421 -30.25 1.32 33.39
C GLN A 421 -31.20 0.40 32.59
N GLU A 422 -32.51 0.63 32.63
CA GLU A 422 -33.51 -0.10 31.84
C GLU A 422 -33.35 0.14 30.34
N MET A 423 -33.04 1.37 29.92
CA MET A 423 -32.70 1.69 28.53
C MET A 423 -31.42 0.99 28.06
N LEU A 424 -30.39 0.93 28.92
CA LEU A 424 -29.14 0.22 28.63
C LEU A 424 -29.35 -1.30 28.62
N GLU A 425 -30.16 -1.84 29.52
CA GLU A 425 -30.55 -3.25 29.55
C GLU A 425 -31.39 -3.61 28.31
N SER A 426 -32.30 -2.73 27.88
CA SER A 426 -33.05 -2.87 26.63
C SER A 426 -32.14 -2.83 25.40
N CYS A 427 -31.22 -1.88 25.32
CA CYS A 427 -30.21 -1.83 24.26
C CYS A 427 -29.32 -3.08 24.29
N GLN A 428 -28.86 -3.52 25.46
CA GLN A 428 -28.05 -4.73 25.62
C GLN A 428 -28.83 -5.98 25.19
N GLU A 429 -30.11 -6.10 25.55
CA GLU A 429 -30.98 -7.18 25.09
C GLU A 429 -31.17 -7.18 23.58
N THR A 430 -31.31 -6.00 22.94
CA THR A 430 -31.42 -5.94 21.48
C THR A 430 -30.12 -6.36 20.80
N ILE A 431 -28.96 -5.98 21.37
CA ILE A 431 -27.65 -6.40 20.90
C ILE A 431 -27.49 -7.91 21.05
N ASP A 432 -27.90 -8.49 22.19
CA ASP A 432 -27.82 -9.92 22.45
C ASP A 432 -28.80 -10.73 21.56
N LYS A 433 -29.99 -10.19 21.29
CA LYS A 433 -30.96 -10.77 20.34
C LYS A 433 -30.41 -10.75 18.92
N LEU A 434 -29.82 -9.63 18.47
CA LEU A 434 -29.18 -9.53 17.15
C LEU A 434 -27.94 -10.42 17.07
N GLY A 435 -27.13 -10.51 18.13
CA GLY A 435 -25.98 -11.40 18.24
C GLY A 435 -26.39 -12.87 18.12
N SER A 436 -27.47 -13.27 18.80
CA SER A 436 -28.05 -14.61 18.72
C SER A 436 -28.58 -14.90 17.31
N GLN A 437 -29.31 -13.97 16.70
CA GLN A 437 -29.80 -14.09 15.32
C GLN A 437 -28.67 -14.20 14.29
N LEU A 438 -27.59 -13.43 14.46
CA LEU A 438 -26.40 -13.54 13.61
C LEU A 438 -25.67 -14.87 13.84
N GLY A 439 -25.63 -15.36 15.08
CA GLY A 439 -25.13 -16.68 15.45
C GLY A 439 -25.92 -17.79 14.75
N GLU A 440 -27.24 -17.76 14.86
CA GLU A 440 -28.14 -18.69 14.15
C GLU A 440 -27.97 -18.60 12.62
N ARG A 441 -27.86 -17.40 12.04
CA ARG A 441 -27.59 -17.24 10.60
C ARG A 441 -26.22 -17.78 10.19
N ARG A 442 -25.21 -17.71 11.06
CA ARG A 442 -23.91 -18.35 10.81
C ARG A 442 -24.03 -19.87 10.88
N GLU A 443 -24.77 -20.40 11.85
CA GLU A 443 -24.96 -21.84 12.00
C GLU A 443 -25.79 -22.43 10.85
N ARG A 444 -26.87 -21.74 10.43
CA ARG A 444 -27.63 -22.11 9.23
C ARG A 444 -26.77 -22.08 7.98
N ARG A 445 -25.86 -21.10 7.83
CA ARG A 445 -24.89 -21.09 6.71
C ARG A 445 -23.92 -22.26 6.76
N LYS A 446 -23.43 -22.67 7.94
CA LYS A 446 -22.59 -23.88 8.08
C LYS A 446 -23.36 -25.16 7.77
N GLN A 447 -24.62 -25.26 8.20
CA GLN A 447 -25.51 -26.38 7.90
C GLN A 447 -25.73 -26.48 6.38
N LEU A 448 -26.10 -25.38 5.72
CA LEU A 448 -26.24 -25.34 4.26
C LEU A 448 -24.92 -25.67 3.53
N ALA A 449 -23.78 -25.23 4.05
CA ALA A 449 -22.49 -25.60 3.47
C ALA A 449 -22.21 -27.11 3.60
N SER A 450 -22.56 -27.70 4.75
CA SER A 450 -22.43 -29.15 4.99
C SER A 450 -23.39 -29.96 4.14
N GLU A 451 -24.63 -29.50 3.97
CA GLU A 451 -25.63 -30.11 3.07
C GLU A 451 -25.19 -30.03 1.60
N LEU A 452 -24.62 -28.91 1.17
CA LEU A 452 -24.04 -28.78 -0.18
C LEU A 452 -22.82 -29.67 -0.38
N GLU A 453 -22.02 -29.90 0.66
CA GLU A 453 -20.89 -30.83 0.63
C GLU A 453 -21.37 -32.29 0.54
N LEU A 454 -22.36 -32.68 1.34
CA LEU A 454 -23.01 -33.99 1.26
C LEU A 454 -23.63 -34.24 -0.12
N LEU A 455 -24.38 -33.27 -0.67
CA LEU A 455 -24.95 -33.39 -2.01
C LEU A 455 -23.87 -33.49 -3.11
N ARG A 456 -22.71 -32.86 -2.92
CA ARG A 456 -21.57 -33.02 -3.84
C ARG A 456 -20.95 -34.41 -3.72
N GLU A 457 -20.89 -34.97 -2.52
CA GLU A 457 -20.44 -36.35 -2.31
C GLU A 457 -21.43 -37.36 -2.91
N ASP A 458 -22.73 -37.17 -2.70
CA ASP A 458 -23.78 -38.00 -3.30
C ASP A 458 -23.73 -37.93 -4.83
N LEU A 459 -23.56 -36.74 -5.41
CA LEU A 459 -23.46 -36.56 -6.86
C LEU A 459 -22.15 -37.15 -7.41
N LYS A 460 -21.07 -37.17 -6.62
CA LYS A 460 -19.84 -37.90 -6.97
C LYS A 460 -20.05 -39.41 -6.89
N ALA A 461 -20.73 -39.91 -5.86
CA ALA A 461 -21.06 -41.32 -5.71
C ALA A 461 -21.99 -41.80 -6.83
N GLU A 462 -22.97 -40.99 -7.23
CA GLU A 462 -23.86 -41.25 -8.35
C GLU A 462 -23.10 -41.23 -9.68
N LYS A 463 -22.15 -40.31 -9.88
CA LYS A 463 -21.26 -40.35 -11.06
C LYS A 463 -20.40 -41.61 -11.12
N VAL A 464 -19.92 -42.09 -9.97
CA VAL A 464 -19.17 -43.36 -9.87
C VAL A 464 -20.09 -44.56 -10.10
N ALA A 465 -21.32 -44.53 -9.59
CA ALA A 465 -22.33 -45.57 -9.81
C ALA A 465 -22.78 -45.62 -11.27
N LEU A 466 -23.02 -44.46 -11.92
CA LEU A 466 -23.31 -44.36 -13.35
C LEU A 466 -22.11 -44.75 -14.21
N GLY A 467 -20.87 -44.47 -13.77
CA GLY A 467 -19.66 -44.98 -14.41
C GLY A 467 -19.52 -46.50 -14.30
N SER A 468 -19.95 -47.07 -13.18
CA SER A 468 -19.96 -48.53 -12.93
C SER A 468 -21.08 -49.21 -13.73
N GLN A 469 -22.28 -48.62 -13.77
CA GLN A 469 -23.40 -49.06 -14.61
C GLN A 469 -23.13 -48.88 -16.10
N ALA A 470 -22.41 -47.84 -16.52
CA ALA A 470 -21.96 -47.70 -17.91
C ALA A 470 -20.97 -48.82 -18.28
N SER A 471 -20.13 -49.23 -17.33
CA SER A 471 -19.20 -50.35 -17.49
C SER A 471 -19.94 -51.71 -17.52
N GLU A 472 -20.95 -51.91 -16.67
CA GLU A 472 -21.84 -53.10 -16.70
C GLU A 472 -22.72 -53.14 -17.97
N VAL A 473 -23.28 -52.01 -18.42
CA VAL A 473 -24.08 -51.94 -19.66
C VAL A 473 -23.21 -52.16 -20.91
N GLN A 474 -21.92 -51.79 -20.87
CA GLN A 474 -20.98 -52.18 -21.92
C GLN A 474 -20.65 -53.68 -21.90
N GLN A 475 -20.65 -54.30 -20.72
CA GLN A 475 -20.39 -55.73 -20.54
C GLN A 475 -21.62 -56.61 -20.86
N ASP A 476 -22.83 -56.15 -20.54
CA ASP A 476 -24.11 -56.82 -20.83
C ASP A 476 -24.54 -56.67 -22.29
N ARG A 477 -24.13 -55.61 -22.99
CA ARG A 477 -24.42 -55.43 -24.43
C ARG A 477 -23.65 -56.41 -25.32
N GLU A 478 -22.61 -57.07 -24.79
CA GLU A 478 -21.91 -58.16 -25.46
C GLU A 478 -22.49 -59.56 -25.15
N GLN A 479 -23.42 -59.69 -24.19
CA GLN A 479 -23.98 -60.99 -23.78
C GLN A 479 -25.52 -61.00 -23.70
N SER A 480 -26.12 -61.21 -24.88
CA SER A 480 -27.35 -61.99 -25.14
C SER A 480 -28.74 -61.31 -25.22
N PRO A 481 -29.64 -61.80 -26.13
CA PRO A 481 -30.99 -61.27 -26.34
C PRO A 481 -32.13 -62.10 -25.69
N LYS A 482 -33.25 -61.42 -25.39
CA LYS A 482 -34.63 -61.88 -25.08
C LYS A 482 -34.86 -62.68 -23.77
N VAL A 483 -35.79 -62.20 -22.92
CA VAL A 483 -37.09 -62.83 -22.53
C VAL A 483 -37.80 -61.94 -21.48
N GLU A 484 -39.12 -62.07 -21.47
CA GLU A 484 -40.19 -61.24 -20.94
C GLU A 484 -40.31 -61.09 -19.41
N GLN A 485 -41.12 -60.09 -19.05
CA GLN A 485 -41.95 -60.00 -17.84
C GLN A 485 -41.24 -59.91 -16.50
N LYS A 486 -41.13 -58.67 -16.00
CA LYS A 486 -41.71 -58.31 -14.71
C LYS A 486 -42.13 -56.85 -14.72
N GLN A 487 -43.39 -56.68 -14.34
CA GLN A 487 -44.10 -55.44 -14.13
C GLN A 487 -43.52 -54.81 -12.85
N GLU A 488 -42.58 -53.87 -12.99
CA GLU A 488 -42.16 -53.00 -11.89
C GLU A 488 -43.08 -51.79 -11.82
N ASP A 489 -43.47 -51.45 -10.59
CA ASP A 489 -44.59 -50.59 -10.24
C ASP A 489 -44.32 -49.12 -10.63
N PRO A 490 -45.01 -48.56 -11.65
CA PRO A 490 -44.77 -47.19 -12.11
C PRO A 490 -45.24 -46.12 -11.11
N ARG A 491 -45.85 -46.51 -9.98
CA ARG A 491 -46.32 -45.56 -8.97
C ARG A 491 -45.23 -45.07 -8.02
N ALA A 492 -44.11 -45.79 -7.88
CA ALA A 492 -43.00 -45.33 -7.05
C ALA A 492 -42.18 -44.26 -7.80
N ASP A 493 -41.88 -44.51 -9.07
CA ASP A 493 -41.11 -43.59 -9.93
C ASP A 493 -41.90 -42.33 -10.30
N ALA A 494 -43.22 -42.42 -10.46
CA ALA A 494 -44.05 -41.23 -10.67
C ALA A 494 -44.07 -40.31 -9.42
N LYS A 495 -44.06 -40.88 -8.21
CA LYS A 495 -44.04 -40.11 -6.96
C LYS A 495 -42.67 -39.47 -6.69
N THR A 496 -41.58 -40.18 -6.98
CA THR A 496 -40.23 -39.61 -6.85
C THR A 496 -40.00 -38.52 -7.89
N TYR A 497 -40.52 -38.66 -9.10
CA TYR A 497 -40.47 -37.63 -10.13
C TYR A 497 -41.35 -36.41 -9.76
N GLU A 498 -42.54 -36.62 -9.21
CA GLU A 498 -43.38 -35.53 -8.68
C GLU A 498 -42.72 -34.81 -7.50
N GLU A 499 -42.09 -35.52 -6.56
CA GLU A 499 -41.33 -34.90 -5.46
C GLU A 499 -40.10 -34.14 -5.94
N GLN A 500 -39.39 -34.66 -6.95
CA GLN A 500 -38.25 -33.96 -7.56
C GLN A 500 -38.72 -32.71 -8.31
N MET A 501 -39.81 -32.79 -9.08
CA MET A 501 -40.39 -31.64 -9.77
C MET A 501 -40.89 -30.58 -8.77
N ALA A 502 -41.49 -30.98 -7.64
CA ALA A 502 -41.89 -30.05 -6.58
C ALA A 502 -40.68 -29.34 -5.95
N LYS A 503 -39.56 -30.04 -5.75
CA LYS A 503 -38.30 -29.44 -5.26
C LYS A 503 -37.68 -28.48 -6.28
N VAL A 504 -37.69 -28.83 -7.57
CA VAL A 504 -37.21 -27.95 -8.63
C VAL A 504 -38.04 -26.67 -8.69
N VAL A 505 -39.37 -26.77 -8.69
CA VAL A 505 -40.26 -25.60 -8.69
C VAL A 505 -40.06 -24.73 -7.44
N PHE A 506 -39.84 -25.34 -6.27
CA PHE A 506 -39.53 -24.60 -5.05
C PHE A 506 -38.19 -23.86 -5.14
N LEU A 507 -37.15 -24.48 -5.69
CA LEU A 507 -35.86 -23.85 -5.88
C LEU A 507 -35.90 -22.76 -6.96
N GLU A 508 -36.67 -22.95 -8.03
CA GLU A 508 -36.92 -21.94 -9.06
C GLU A 508 -37.61 -20.70 -8.48
N GLU A 509 -38.61 -20.89 -7.61
CA GLU A 509 -39.29 -19.78 -6.94
C GLU A 509 -38.36 -19.06 -5.95
N GLN A 510 -37.50 -19.79 -5.22
CA GLN A 510 -36.49 -19.16 -4.37
C GLN A 510 -35.45 -18.36 -5.18
N ILE A 511 -35.01 -18.89 -6.33
CA ILE A 511 -34.11 -18.15 -7.23
C ILE A 511 -34.80 -16.91 -7.79
N LYS A 512 -36.09 -17.01 -8.13
CA LYS A 512 -36.90 -15.89 -8.62
C LYS A 512 -37.06 -14.81 -7.55
N ASN A 513 -37.40 -15.17 -6.32
CA ASN A 513 -37.49 -14.22 -5.20
C ASN A 513 -36.15 -13.53 -4.94
N LEU A 514 -35.03 -14.26 -4.97
CA LEU A 514 -33.70 -13.68 -4.82
C LEU A 514 -33.34 -12.71 -5.97
N ARG A 515 -33.80 -12.97 -7.19
CA ARG A 515 -33.63 -12.05 -8.32
C ARG A 515 -34.48 -10.79 -8.15
N GLU A 516 -35.74 -10.94 -7.74
CA GLU A 516 -36.63 -9.81 -7.46
C GLU A 516 -36.08 -8.94 -6.31
N GLU A 517 -35.53 -9.54 -5.25
CA GLU A 517 -34.84 -8.82 -4.16
C GLU A 517 -33.59 -8.07 -4.66
N GLN A 518 -32.79 -8.68 -5.55
CA GLN A 518 -31.65 -8.00 -6.16
C GLN A 518 -32.08 -6.82 -7.05
N GLU A 519 -33.15 -6.98 -7.84
CA GLU A 519 -33.70 -5.91 -8.68
C GLU A 519 -34.26 -4.75 -7.84
N LEU A 520 -34.91 -5.05 -6.71
CA LEU A 520 -35.38 -4.05 -5.76
C LEU A 520 -34.20 -3.27 -5.15
N LEU A 521 -33.16 -3.96 -4.69
CA LEU A 521 -31.95 -3.31 -4.15
C LEU A 521 -31.22 -2.47 -5.21
N CYS A 522 -31.16 -2.92 -6.46
CA CYS A 522 -30.62 -2.12 -7.57
C CYS A 522 -31.46 -0.87 -7.83
N SER A 523 -32.79 -0.96 -7.73
CA SER A 523 -33.71 0.17 -7.89
C SER A 523 -33.57 1.18 -6.75
N GLU A 524 -33.49 0.72 -5.50
CA GLU A 524 -33.25 1.56 -4.32
C GLU A 524 -31.90 2.28 -4.39
N LEU A 525 -30.85 1.59 -4.86
CA LEU A 525 -29.52 2.18 -5.03
C LEU A 525 -29.51 3.25 -6.14
N LEU A 526 -30.26 3.04 -7.21
CA LEU A 526 -30.44 4.02 -8.29
C LEU A 526 -31.21 5.26 -7.80
N GLU A 527 -32.27 5.08 -7.00
CA GLU A 527 -32.97 6.20 -6.37
C GLU A 527 -32.10 6.95 -5.35
N SER A 528 -31.28 6.24 -4.58
CA SER A 528 -30.32 6.85 -3.66
C SER A 528 -29.26 7.67 -4.41
N ASN A 529 -28.77 7.17 -5.54
CA ASN A 529 -27.84 7.92 -6.40
C ASN A 529 -28.49 9.17 -7.01
N LYS A 530 -29.73 9.09 -7.49
CA LYS A 530 -30.48 10.27 -7.96
C LYS A 530 -30.64 11.33 -6.87
N LYS A 531 -30.94 10.93 -5.64
CA LYS A 531 -31.01 11.85 -4.49
C LYS A 531 -29.65 12.48 -4.18
N LYS A 532 -28.57 11.71 -4.29
CA LYS A 532 -27.20 12.22 -4.14
C LYS A 532 -26.85 13.26 -5.21
N GLU A 533 -27.15 12.99 -6.47
CA GLU A 533 -26.93 13.91 -7.59
C GLU A 533 -27.70 15.23 -7.41
N GLU A 534 -28.95 15.16 -6.95
CA GLU A 534 -29.76 16.36 -6.67
C GLU A 534 -29.18 17.20 -5.52
N LEU A 535 -28.70 16.56 -4.44
CA LEU A 535 -28.03 17.25 -3.35
C LEU A 535 -26.68 17.86 -3.78
N GLU A 536 -25.93 17.18 -4.64
CA GLU A 536 -24.69 17.73 -5.23
C GLU A 536 -24.98 18.94 -6.12
N LYS A 537 -26.09 18.93 -6.87
CA LYS A 537 -26.53 20.07 -7.67
C LYS A 537 -26.90 21.27 -6.80
N GLN A 538 -27.67 21.06 -5.73
CA GLN A 538 -28.02 22.12 -4.78
C GLN A 538 -26.78 22.70 -4.07
N LEU A 539 -25.80 21.86 -3.74
CA LEU A 539 -24.55 22.31 -3.16
C LEU A 539 -23.73 23.17 -4.13
N LYS A 540 -23.69 22.78 -5.41
CA LYS A 540 -23.03 23.56 -6.47
C LYS A 540 -23.71 24.92 -6.62
N GLU A 541 -25.03 24.97 -6.77
CA GLU A 541 -25.79 26.22 -6.86
C GLU A 541 -25.52 27.14 -5.65
N SER A 542 -25.56 26.61 -4.42
CA SER A 542 -25.23 27.38 -3.21
C SER A 542 -23.77 27.87 -3.19
N SER A 543 -22.83 27.10 -3.73
CA SER A 543 -21.42 27.50 -3.83
C SER A 543 -21.21 28.63 -4.85
N GLU A 544 -21.99 28.64 -5.94
CA GLU A 544 -21.97 29.70 -6.95
C GLU A 544 -22.58 30.99 -6.42
N GLU A 545 -23.69 30.91 -5.69
CA GLU A 545 -24.27 32.06 -4.99
C GLU A 545 -23.26 32.68 -4.01
N LYS A 546 -22.56 31.87 -3.21
CA LYS A 546 -21.50 32.35 -2.32
C LYS A 546 -20.36 33.03 -3.06
N ARG A 547 -19.97 32.53 -4.23
CA ARG A 547 -18.95 33.15 -5.08
C ARG A 547 -19.41 34.51 -5.59
N MET A 548 -20.65 34.60 -6.09
CA MET A 548 -21.22 35.88 -6.55
C MET A 548 -21.28 36.92 -5.43
N LEU A 549 -21.68 36.53 -4.21
CA LEU A 549 -21.69 37.41 -3.05
C LEU A 549 -20.28 37.89 -2.65
N LEU A 550 -19.26 37.03 -2.77
CA LEU A 550 -17.87 37.43 -2.50
C LEU A 550 -17.33 38.41 -3.55
N GLU A 551 -17.68 38.22 -4.82
CA GLU A 551 -17.36 39.15 -5.91
C GLU A 551 -18.01 40.52 -5.65
N GLU A 552 -19.28 40.55 -5.23
CA GLU A 552 -20.01 41.77 -4.87
C GLU A 552 -19.35 42.48 -3.68
N ILE A 553 -18.96 41.73 -2.64
CA ILE A 553 -18.21 42.29 -1.50
C ILE A 553 -16.86 42.87 -1.94
N ALA A 554 -16.16 42.23 -2.88
CA ALA A 554 -14.90 42.73 -3.42
C ALA A 554 -15.09 44.01 -4.23
N GLN A 555 -16.13 44.07 -5.06
CA GLN A 555 -16.48 45.24 -5.85
C GLN A 555 -16.84 46.42 -4.93
N LEU A 556 -17.71 46.21 -3.94
CA LEU A 556 -18.08 47.24 -2.97
C LEU A 556 -16.84 47.77 -2.21
N ARG A 557 -15.86 46.92 -1.90
CA ARG A 557 -14.59 47.35 -1.29
C ARG A 557 -13.74 48.22 -2.21
N CYS A 558 -13.70 47.93 -3.51
CA CYS A 558 -13.05 48.77 -4.52
C CYS A 558 -13.75 50.12 -4.66
N ASP A 559 -15.09 50.11 -4.71
CA ASP A 559 -15.89 51.33 -4.84
C ASP A 559 -15.70 52.23 -3.61
N ILE A 560 -15.72 51.67 -2.39
CA ILE A 560 -15.39 52.38 -1.16
C ILE A 560 -14.00 53.02 -1.28
N ARG A 561 -12.96 52.26 -1.64
CA ARG A 561 -11.58 52.77 -1.78
C ARG A 561 -11.50 53.94 -2.77
N SER A 562 -12.17 53.82 -3.92
CA SER A 562 -12.20 54.87 -4.93
C SER A 562 -12.92 56.13 -4.45
N ALA A 563 -13.99 55.99 -3.66
CA ALA A 563 -14.70 57.11 -3.05
C ALA A 563 -13.87 57.80 -1.95
N TRP A 564 -13.04 57.05 -1.22
CA TRP A 564 -12.09 57.62 -0.25
C TRP A 564 -10.96 58.40 -0.94
N GLU A 565 -10.50 57.95 -2.11
CA GLU A 565 -9.45 58.62 -2.89
C GLU A 565 -9.94 59.90 -3.59
N GLN A 566 -11.26 60.06 -3.80
CA GLN A 566 -11.86 61.23 -4.44
C GLN A 566 -12.41 62.31 -3.46
N GLY A 567 -12.18 62.17 -2.15
CA GLY A 567 -12.52 63.20 -1.14
C GLY A 567 -11.64 64.47 -1.22
N PRO A 568 -12.14 65.67 -0.86
CA PRO A 568 -11.61 66.95 -1.34
C PRO A 568 -10.32 67.45 -0.66
N SER A 569 -9.38 67.88 -1.51
CA SER A 569 -8.33 68.92 -1.39
C SER A 569 -7.79 69.32 -0.01
N GLY A 570 -6.47 69.12 0.16
CA GLY A 570 -5.63 69.86 1.08
C GLY A 570 -4.26 70.17 0.47
N ASP A 571 -4.11 71.38 -0.06
CA ASP A 571 -2.87 72.00 -0.56
C ASP A 571 -1.68 71.88 0.42
N SER A 572 -0.49 71.48 -0.05
CA SER A 572 0.73 72.26 0.21
C SER A 572 1.99 71.74 -0.51
N ARG A 573 2.65 72.69 -1.15
CA ARG A 573 4.09 72.77 -1.52
C ARG A 573 4.53 72.02 -2.79
N ARG A 574 4.64 72.69 -3.95
CA ARG A 574 5.58 73.78 -4.36
C ARG A 574 6.90 73.21 -4.92
N MET A 575 7.07 73.29 -6.25
CA MET A 575 8.08 74.13 -6.92
C MET A 575 8.15 73.80 -8.44
N THR A 576 7.68 74.76 -9.24
CA THR A 576 8.14 75.12 -10.60
C THR A 576 9.58 75.68 -10.56
N PRO A 577 10.40 75.71 -11.66
CA PRO A 577 10.10 76.60 -12.79
C PRO A 577 10.58 76.25 -14.22
N ALA A 578 9.81 76.81 -15.16
CA ALA A 578 10.21 77.55 -16.37
C ALA A 578 11.02 76.86 -17.49
N LEU A 579 10.39 76.74 -18.67
CA LEU A 579 10.84 77.40 -19.92
C LEU A 579 9.93 76.99 -21.09
N GLU A 580 8.78 77.66 -21.25
CA GLU A 580 8.13 77.75 -22.57
C GLU A 580 7.48 79.14 -22.68
N GLN A 581 8.32 80.12 -23.01
CA GLN A 581 7.85 81.38 -23.55
C GLN A 581 8.47 81.51 -24.93
N ARG A 582 7.60 81.78 -25.91
CA ARG A 582 7.89 82.38 -27.22
C ARG A 582 8.15 81.39 -28.37
N GLU A 583 7.08 81.05 -29.09
CA GLU A 583 7.01 81.28 -30.54
C GLU A 583 5.61 80.94 -31.07
N ASN A 584 4.80 81.98 -31.27
CA ASN A 584 3.86 82.07 -32.40
C ASN A 584 3.19 83.44 -32.38
N ARG A 585 3.88 84.41 -32.99
CA ARG A 585 3.25 85.66 -33.46
C ARG A 585 3.71 85.85 -34.91
N PHE A 586 3.03 85.17 -35.82
CA PHE A 586 3.10 85.48 -37.24
C PHE A 586 2.53 86.88 -37.47
N LEU A 587 3.37 87.79 -37.97
CA LEU A 587 2.91 89.01 -38.64
C LEU A 587 3.01 88.79 -40.15
N PRO A 588 2.06 89.27 -40.97
CA PRO A 588 2.14 89.18 -42.43
C PRO A 588 3.23 90.13 -42.93
N TRP A 589 4.18 89.61 -43.69
CA TRP A 589 5.08 90.44 -44.49
C TRP A 589 4.30 91.03 -45.67
N GLN A 590 3.99 92.33 -45.59
CA GLN A 590 3.50 93.11 -46.72
C GLN A 590 4.68 93.71 -47.50
N SER A 591 4.71 93.48 -48.81
CA SER A 591 5.57 94.20 -49.75
C SER A 591 5.09 95.64 -49.91
N SER A 592 5.98 96.59 -49.60
CA SER A 592 5.81 97.99 -49.98
C SER A 592 6.55 98.23 -51.29
N ALA A 593 5.78 98.57 -52.33
CA ALA A 593 6.30 99.10 -53.58
C ALA A 593 6.86 100.51 -53.36
N GLY A 594 8.10 100.74 -53.79
CA GLY A 594 8.76 102.03 -53.81
C GLY A 594 9.60 102.17 -55.07
N SER A 595 9.00 102.81 -56.07
CA SER A 595 9.58 103.24 -57.35
C SER A 595 10.84 104.11 -57.18
N LEU A 596 11.91 103.83 -57.93
CA LEU A 596 12.60 104.85 -58.75
C LEU A 596 13.64 104.24 -59.69
N GLU A 597 13.52 104.62 -60.94
CA GLU A 597 14.32 104.25 -62.10
C GLU A 597 15.63 105.03 -62.17
N GLY A 598 16.71 104.39 -62.62
CA GLY A 598 18.04 105.01 -62.74
C GLY A 598 19.08 104.10 -63.38
N SER A 599 19.17 104.17 -64.71
CA SER A 599 20.13 103.56 -65.63
C SER A 599 21.61 103.67 -65.20
N LEU A 600 22.41 102.60 -65.38
CA LEU A 600 23.70 102.57 -66.13
C LEU A 600 24.55 101.30 -65.84
N LYS A 601 25.00 100.64 -66.93
CA LYS A 601 26.07 99.62 -67.09
C LYS A 601 25.68 98.12 -67.13
N GLN A 602 25.19 97.69 -68.29
CA GLN A 602 25.30 96.30 -68.80
C GLN A 602 26.78 95.99 -69.17
N GLY A 603 27.30 94.84 -68.75
CA GLY A 603 28.65 94.37 -69.14
C GLY A 603 29.50 93.82 -67.98
N LEU A 604 29.65 94.55 -66.86
CA LEU A 604 30.37 94.08 -65.65
C LEU A 604 29.44 93.61 -64.52
N SER A 605 28.13 93.76 -64.74
CA SER A 605 27.08 93.38 -63.79
C SER A 605 26.55 91.96 -64.05
N GLU A 606 26.61 91.45 -65.28
CA GLU A 606 26.07 90.14 -65.66
C GLU A 606 26.91 88.97 -65.16
N GLU A 607 28.25 89.02 -65.26
CA GLU A 607 29.11 87.95 -64.71
C GLU A 607 29.03 87.87 -63.18
N ARG A 608 28.97 89.03 -62.51
CA ARG A 608 28.76 89.07 -61.05
C ARG A 608 27.37 88.55 -60.67
N PHE A 609 26.35 88.87 -61.47
CA PHE A 609 24.99 88.38 -61.27
C PHE A 609 24.90 86.86 -61.48
N GLN A 610 25.49 86.34 -62.56
CA GLN A 610 25.58 84.90 -62.83
C GLN A 610 26.33 84.16 -61.72
N GLN A 611 27.50 84.66 -61.30
CA GLN A 611 28.27 84.06 -60.21
C GLN A 611 27.52 84.12 -58.86
N GLN A 612 26.68 85.13 -58.66
CA GLN A 612 25.86 85.28 -57.46
C GLN A 612 24.59 84.39 -57.52
N GLU A 613 24.07 84.14 -58.71
CA GLU A 613 22.99 83.20 -58.98
C GLU A 613 23.45 81.75 -58.82
N GLU A 614 24.64 81.40 -59.31
CA GLU A 614 25.30 80.11 -59.07
C GLU A 614 25.56 79.86 -57.58
N LYS A 615 26.06 80.86 -56.85
CA LYS A 615 26.20 80.78 -55.38
C LYS A 615 24.87 80.60 -54.68
N LEU A 616 23.81 81.26 -55.13
CA LEU A 616 22.45 81.07 -54.61
C LEU A 616 21.92 79.68 -54.93
N GLN A 617 22.19 79.13 -56.11
CA GLN A 617 21.83 77.76 -56.48
C GLN A 617 22.60 76.73 -55.63
N GLN A 618 23.89 76.96 -55.39
CA GLN A 618 24.72 76.12 -54.52
C GLN A 618 24.19 76.15 -53.08
N LEU A 619 23.94 77.33 -52.52
CA LEU A 619 23.37 77.48 -51.17
C LEU A 619 22.00 76.80 -51.05
N ARG A 620 21.17 76.82 -52.11
CA ARG A 620 19.89 76.08 -52.13
C ARG A 620 20.10 74.58 -52.15
N GLN A 621 21.10 74.07 -52.87
CA GLN A 621 21.44 72.64 -52.86
C GLN A 621 22.00 72.20 -51.52
N ASP A 622 22.89 72.98 -50.92
CA ASP A 622 23.48 72.72 -49.61
C ASP A 622 22.40 72.73 -48.52
N LEU A 623 21.48 73.70 -48.56
CA LEU A 623 20.34 73.74 -47.65
C LEU A 623 19.48 72.48 -47.76
N ARG A 624 19.19 72.00 -48.98
CA ARG A 624 18.44 70.75 -49.19
C ARG A 624 19.20 69.54 -48.67
N ARG A 625 20.52 69.49 -48.87
CA ARG A 625 21.35 68.39 -48.36
C ARG A 625 21.34 68.37 -46.83
N VAL A 626 21.49 69.52 -46.18
CA VAL A 626 21.40 69.64 -44.71
C VAL A 626 20.01 69.27 -44.21
N GLN A 627 18.94 69.75 -44.86
CA GLN A 627 17.56 69.37 -44.49
C GLN A 627 17.35 67.85 -44.56
N ASN A 628 17.82 67.18 -45.62
CA ASN A 628 17.71 65.74 -45.76
C ASN A 628 18.49 64.98 -44.67
N LEU A 629 19.70 65.45 -44.34
CA LEU A 629 20.50 64.87 -43.25
C LEU A 629 19.82 65.07 -41.90
N CYS A 630 19.28 66.26 -41.62
CA CYS A 630 18.49 66.53 -40.41
C CYS A 630 17.26 65.61 -40.34
N SER A 631 16.52 65.45 -41.45
CA SER A 631 15.37 64.52 -41.50
C SER A 631 15.78 63.05 -41.34
N SER A 632 16.99 62.65 -41.75
CA SER A 632 17.51 61.30 -41.49
C SER A 632 17.88 61.12 -40.03
N ALA A 633 18.63 62.06 -39.45
CA ALA A 633 19.00 62.05 -38.05
C ALA A 633 17.76 62.08 -37.13
N GLU A 634 16.72 62.83 -37.49
CA GLU A 634 15.44 62.83 -36.77
C GLU A 634 14.73 61.48 -36.83
N ARG A 635 14.76 60.77 -37.96
CA ARG A 635 14.18 59.42 -38.08
C ARG A 635 14.94 58.40 -37.23
N GLU A 636 16.28 58.45 -37.25
CA GLU A 636 17.12 57.60 -36.40
C GLU A 636 16.90 57.89 -34.91
N LEU A 637 16.81 59.16 -34.52
CA LEU A 637 16.48 59.53 -33.13
C LEU A 637 15.10 59.03 -32.71
N ARG A 638 14.11 59.05 -33.59
CA ARG A 638 12.78 58.48 -33.33
C ARG A 638 12.85 56.97 -33.16
N TYR A 639 13.57 56.27 -34.04
CA TYR A 639 13.77 54.82 -33.95
C TYR A 639 14.43 54.43 -32.63
N GLU A 640 15.50 55.11 -32.22
CA GLU A 640 16.18 54.81 -30.94
C GLU A 640 15.31 55.16 -29.72
N ARG A 641 14.49 56.22 -29.78
CA ARG A 641 13.51 56.53 -28.72
C ARG A 641 12.44 55.45 -28.61
N GLU A 642 11.93 54.96 -29.72
CA GLU A 642 10.92 53.91 -29.78
C GLU A 642 11.47 52.58 -29.24
N LYS A 643 12.67 52.20 -29.69
CA LYS A 643 13.42 51.04 -29.16
C LYS A 643 13.67 51.16 -27.65
N ASN A 644 14.03 52.35 -27.16
CA ASN A 644 14.22 52.56 -25.71
C ASN A 644 12.89 52.44 -24.95
N ALA A 645 11.78 52.92 -25.52
CA ALA A 645 10.46 52.71 -24.94
C ALA A 645 10.07 51.22 -24.89
N ASP A 646 10.40 50.44 -25.92
CA ASP A 646 10.20 48.98 -25.93
C ASP A 646 11.04 48.27 -24.87
N LEU A 647 12.32 48.64 -24.75
CA LEU A 647 13.19 48.11 -23.69
C LEU A 647 12.67 48.46 -22.30
N GLN A 648 12.13 49.66 -22.09
CA GLN A 648 11.50 50.05 -20.82
C GLN A 648 10.27 49.20 -20.52
N ARG A 649 9.41 48.92 -21.51
CA ARG A 649 8.25 48.02 -21.36
C ARG A 649 8.69 46.60 -20.98
N GLN A 650 9.70 46.06 -21.66
CA GLN A 650 10.26 44.74 -21.35
C GLN A 650 10.86 44.70 -19.94
N ASN A 651 11.58 45.74 -19.53
CA ASN A 651 12.15 45.82 -18.18
C ASN A 651 11.06 45.84 -17.10
N LEU A 652 9.97 46.57 -17.33
CA LEU A 652 8.82 46.58 -16.44
C LEU A 652 8.15 45.21 -16.34
N LEU A 653 7.97 44.52 -17.47
CA LEU A 653 7.41 43.17 -17.49
C LEU A 653 8.31 42.19 -16.73
N LEU A 654 9.63 42.25 -16.93
CA LEU A 654 10.60 41.44 -16.19
C LEU A 654 10.56 41.73 -14.68
N GLN A 655 10.40 42.98 -14.27
CA GLN A 655 10.22 43.34 -12.87
C GLN A 655 8.93 42.74 -12.29
N GLN A 656 7.82 42.80 -13.04
CA GLN A 656 6.55 42.18 -12.65
C GLN A 656 6.70 40.66 -12.46
N GLU A 657 7.30 39.97 -13.42
CA GLU A 657 7.58 38.53 -13.33
C GLU A 657 8.51 38.20 -12.17
N CYS A 658 9.56 38.99 -11.93
CA CYS A 658 10.43 38.81 -10.77
C CYS A 658 9.66 38.95 -9.45
N THR A 659 8.72 39.90 -9.34
CA THR A 659 7.88 40.02 -8.15
C THR A 659 6.92 38.85 -7.99
N LYS A 660 6.33 38.37 -9.08
CA LYS A 660 5.42 37.22 -9.08
C LYS A 660 6.14 35.95 -8.62
N VAL A 661 7.27 35.63 -9.24
CA VAL A 661 8.13 34.48 -8.85
C VAL A 661 8.57 34.61 -7.39
N LYS A 662 8.91 35.82 -6.91
CA LYS A 662 9.26 36.05 -5.51
C LYS A 662 8.09 35.77 -4.54
N THR A 663 6.85 36.07 -4.92
CA THR A 663 5.66 35.71 -4.12
C THR A 663 5.36 34.22 -4.15
N GLU A 664 5.47 33.58 -5.32
CA GLU A 664 5.31 32.13 -5.47
C GLU A 664 6.35 31.36 -4.65
N LEU A 665 7.61 31.79 -4.65
CA LEU A 665 8.67 31.22 -3.82
C LEU A 665 8.34 31.34 -2.32
N LYS A 666 7.83 32.49 -1.87
CA LYS A 666 7.42 32.67 -0.46
C LYS A 666 6.26 31.75 -0.11
N GLN A 667 5.27 31.61 -0.99
CA GLN A 667 4.15 30.70 -0.78
C GLN A 667 4.60 29.24 -0.75
N ALA A 668 5.49 28.83 -1.65
CA ALA A 668 6.07 27.49 -1.67
C ALA A 668 6.85 27.20 -0.38
N ARG A 669 7.64 28.17 0.12
CA ARG A 669 8.34 28.06 1.40
C ARG A 669 7.39 27.91 2.59
N ALA A 670 6.29 28.67 2.63
CA ALA A 670 5.28 28.54 3.68
C ALA A 670 4.63 27.15 3.65
N LYS A 671 4.19 26.67 2.48
CA LYS A 671 3.66 25.31 2.31
C LYS A 671 4.65 24.24 2.77
N LEU A 672 5.94 24.43 2.49
CA LEU A 672 6.97 23.48 2.88
C LEU A 672 7.14 23.44 4.41
N LEU A 673 7.08 24.59 5.09
CA LEU A 673 7.07 24.66 6.55
C LEU A 673 5.85 23.94 7.14
N ASP A 674 4.65 24.22 6.63
CA ASP A 674 3.41 23.57 7.07
C ASP A 674 3.49 22.04 6.88
N THR A 675 3.96 21.57 5.73
CA THR A 675 4.17 20.13 5.51
C THR A 675 5.20 19.54 6.47
N THR A 676 6.25 20.28 6.82
CA THR A 676 7.27 19.81 7.78
C THR A 676 6.69 19.69 9.19
N GLU A 677 5.84 20.62 9.61
CA GLU A 677 5.12 20.57 10.88
C GLU A 677 4.15 19.39 10.94
N THR A 678 3.38 19.16 9.86
CA THR A 678 2.48 17.99 9.77
C THR A 678 3.25 16.68 9.80
N CYS A 679 4.37 16.55 9.08
CA CYS A 679 5.24 15.38 9.14
C CYS A 679 5.80 15.15 10.55
N SER A 680 6.18 16.21 11.26
CA SER A 680 6.67 16.12 12.64
C SER A 680 5.59 15.65 13.61
N SER A 681 4.35 16.13 13.44
CA SER A 681 3.19 15.69 14.22
C SER A 681 2.86 14.22 13.98
N LEU A 682 2.84 13.79 12.71
CA LEU A 682 2.61 12.39 12.32
C LEU A 682 3.72 11.47 12.84
N SER A 683 4.98 11.88 12.78
CA SER A 683 6.10 11.12 13.37
C SER A 683 5.90 10.94 14.87
N ALA A 684 5.55 12.01 15.59
CA ALA A 684 5.27 11.94 17.03
C ALA A 684 4.04 11.08 17.37
N GLN A 685 3.04 11.01 16.49
CA GLN A 685 1.92 10.07 16.63
C GLN A 685 2.36 8.63 16.39
N TRP A 686 3.16 8.38 15.36
CA TRP A 686 3.71 7.06 15.07
C TRP A 686 4.59 6.55 16.23
N ASP A 687 5.48 7.38 16.77
CA ASP A 687 6.32 7.05 17.93
C ASP A 687 5.48 6.66 19.16
N ARG A 688 4.41 7.42 19.43
CA ARG A 688 3.46 7.11 20.51
C ARG A 688 2.74 5.79 20.28
N SER A 689 2.31 5.52 19.05
CA SER A 689 1.69 4.23 18.70
C SER A 689 2.65 3.07 18.86
N GLN A 690 3.92 3.26 18.48
CA GLN A 690 4.97 2.25 18.60
C GLN A 690 5.31 1.97 20.07
N GLN A 691 5.35 2.99 20.93
CA GLN A 691 5.50 2.82 22.38
C GLN A 691 4.34 2.02 22.97
N LYS A 692 3.10 2.33 22.57
CA LYS A 692 1.91 1.60 23.04
C LYS A 692 1.92 0.12 22.61
N VAL A 693 2.41 -0.19 21.42
CA VAL A 693 2.60 -1.58 20.97
C VAL A 693 3.60 -2.31 21.87
N LYS A 694 4.76 -1.70 22.17
CA LYS A 694 5.77 -2.29 23.06
C LYS A 694 5.24 -2.54 24.47
N GLU A 695 4.42 -1.62 24.99
CA GLU A 695 3.75 -1.80 26.29
C GLU A 695 2.78 -2.99 26.27
N LEU A 696 1.96 -3.11 25.21
CA LEU A 696 1.03 -4.23 25.05
C LEU A 696 1.76 -5.58 24.87
N GLU A 697 2.86 -5.61 24.13
CA GLU A 697 3.71 -6.80 23.99
C GLU A 697 4.29 -7.24 25.34
N LEU A 698 4.74 -6.28 26.15
CA LEU A 698 5.23 -6.54 27.50
C LEU A 698 4.13 -7.08 28.41
N GLU A 699 2.92 -6.52 28.37
CA GLU A 699 1.78 -7.05 29.12
C GLU A 699 1.36 -8.46 28.65
N LEU A 700 1.37 -8.73 27.34
CA LEU A 700 1.12 -10.07 26.80
C LEU A 700 2.15 -11.08 27.30
N SER A 701 3.42 -10.70 27.38
CA SER A 701 4.48 -11.57 27.91
C SER A 701 4.25 -11.91 29.39
N LYS A 702 3.82 -10.93 30.20
CA LYS A 702 3.45 -11.14 31.61
C LYS A 702 2.24 -12.06 31.75
N CYS A 703 1.20 -11.85 30.93
CA CYS A 703 0.04 -12.74 30.90
C CYS A 703 0.44 -14.19 30.56
N SER A 704 1.28 -14.38 29.54
CA SER A 704 1.79 -15.71 29.19
C SER A 704 2.57 -16.37 30.33
N GLN A 705 3.40 -15.61 31.06
CA GLN A 705 4.09 -16.11 32.25
C GLN A 705 3.11 -16.49 33.37
N ALA A 706 2.09 -15.67 33.61
CA ALA A 706 1.04 -15.97 34.58
C ALA A 706 0.27 -17.26 34.22
N ASP A 707 -0.02 -17.48 32.94
CA ASP A 707 -0.68 -18.70 32.45
C ASP A 707 0.20 -19.95 32.59
N LYS A 708 1.51 -19.82 32.34
CA LYS A 708 2.49 -20.90 32.61
C LYS A 708 2.53 -21.26 34.11
N LEU A 709 2.52 -20.27 34.99
CA LEU A 709 2.46 -20.50 36.43
C LEU A 709 1.13 -21.13 36.84
N ARG A 710 0.01 -20.65 36.29
CA ARG A 710 -1.34 -21.17 36.57
C ARG A 710 -1.47 -22.63 36.14
N SER A 711 -0.99 -22.99 34.95
CA SER A 711 -1.00 -24.37 34.46
C SER A 711 -0.11 -25.29 35.30
N SER A 712 1.09 -24.85 35.70
CA SER A 712 1.96 -25.63 36.60
C SER A 712 1.33 -25.84 37.98
N LEU A 713 0.70 -24.81 38.56
CA LEU A 713 -0.02 -24.93 39.83
C LEU A 713 -1.23 -25.87 39.71
N GLN A 714 -1.96 -25.81 38.59
CA GLN A 714 -3.08 -26.71 38.32
C GLN A 714 -2.62 -28.17 38.16
N GLU A 715 -1.48 -28.40 37.52
CA GLU A 715 -0.87 -29.73 37.42
C GLU A 715 -0.45 -30.26 38.80
N ARG A 716 0.23 -29.45 39.61
CA ARG A 716 0.59 -29.82 40.99
C ARG A 716 -0.64 -30.13 41.84
N LEU A 717 -1.69 -29.33 41.71
CA LEU A 717 -2.95 -29.59 42.42
C LEU A 717 -3.58 -30.92 41.98
N ALA A 718 -3.56 -31.24 40.68
CA ALA A 718 -4.06 -32.51 40.18
C ALA A 718 -3.22 -33.69 40.70
N GLN A 719 -1.90 -33.56 40.75
CA GLN A 719 -0.99 -34.56 41.33
C GLN A 719 -1.28 -34.79 42.82
N GLU A 720 -1.47 -33.73 43.61
CA GLU A 720 -1.82 -33.85 45.03
C GLU A 720 -3.22 -34.46 45.24
N LYS A 721 -4.20 -34.14 44.39
CA LYS A 721 -5.51 -34.81 44.40
C LYS A 721 -5.39 -36.31 44.15
N SER A 722 -4.54 -36.72 43.19
CA SER A 722 -4.27 -38.14 42.92
C SER A 722 -3.63 -38.83 44.13
N ARG A 723 -2.59 -38.22 44.70
CA ARG A 723 -1.89 -38.72 45.91
C ARG A 723 -2.84 -38.85 47.10
N ALA A 724 -3.68 -37.85 47.35
CA ALA A 724 -4.70 -37.90 48.39
C ALA A 724 -5.72 -39.03 48.14
N GLY A 725 -6.14 -39.22 46.89
CA GLY A 725 -7.02 -40.33 46.49
C GLY A 725 -6.38 -41.71 46.73
N GLU A 726 -5.10 -41.88 46.43
CA GLU A 726 -4.35 -43.10 46.73
C GLU A 726 -4.19 -43.34 48.23
N ALA A 727 -3.87 -42.30 49.00
CA ALA A 727 -3.79 -42.36 50.44
C ALA A 727 -5.15 -42.76 51.05
N GLN A 728 -6.26 -42.18 50.55
CA GLN A 728 -7.60 -42.53 51.00
C GLN A 728 -7.93 -44.01 50.72
N LYS A 729 -7.58 -44.52 49.53
CA LYS A 729 -7.73 -45.95 49.21
C LYS A 729 -6.93 -46.84 50.17
N LYS A 730 -5.70 -46.43 50.54
CA LYS A 730 -4.87 -47.15 51.53
C LYS A 730 -5.53 -47.12 52.91
N VAL A 731 -6.05 -45.97 53.35
CA VAL A 731 -6.76 -45.83 54.62
C VAL A 731 -7.99 -46.74 54.66
N SER A 732 -8.83 -46.75 53.62
CA SER A 732 -10.00 -47.65 53.57
C SER A 732 -9.61 -49.13 53.63
N LYS A 733 -8.52 -49.54 52.96
CA LYS A 733 -7.99 -50.91 53.07
C LYS A 733 -7.52 -51.24 54.48
N LEU A 734 -6.82 -50.32 55.15
CA LEU A 734 -6.36 -50.51 56.53
C LEU A 734 -7.53 -50.55 57.52
N GLN A 735 -8.54 -49.69 57.32
CA GLN A 735 -9.77 -49.70 58.12
C GLN A 735 -10.52 -51.03 57.96
N GLN A 736 -10.60 -51.59 56.75
CA GLN A 736 -11.20 -52.91 56.53
C GLN A 736 -10.42 -54.00 57.27
N LYS A 737 -9.09 -54.05 57.10
CA LYS A 737 -8.23 -55.01 57.81
C LYS A 737 -8.36 -54.92 59.32
N LEU A 738 -8.52 -53.70 59.86
CA LEU A 738 -8.73 -53.48 61.29
C LEU A 738 -10.08 -54.04 61.76
N LYS A 739 -11.15 -53.86 60.99
CA LYS A 739 -12.46 -54.46 61.32
C LYS A 739 -12.40 -55.99 61.28
N ASP A 740 -11.72 -56.54 60.28
CA ASP A 740 -11.56 -57.99 60.15
C ASP A 740 -10.77 -58.56 61.35
N SER A 741 -9.69 -57.89 61.76
CA SER A 741 -8.92 -58.30 62.93
C SER A 741 -9.68 -58.13 64.25
N GLN A 742 -10.46 -57.05 64.41
CA GLN A 742 -11.37 -56.86 65.54
C GLN A 742 -12.42 -57.98 65.62
N HIS A 743 -13.02 -58.37 64.49
CA HIS A 743 -13.98 -59.46 64.45
C HIS A 743 -13.32 -60.81 64.81
N GLN A 744 -12.12 -61.09 64.29
CA GLN A 744 -11.35 -62.27 64.66
C GLN A 744 -11.03 -62.33 66.16
N LEU A 745 -10.69 -61.18 66.76
CA LEU A 745 -10.42 -61.08 68.18
C LEU A 745 -11.67 -61.37 69.02
N LEU A 746 -12.83 -60.82 68.65
CA LEU A 746 -14.11 -61.13 69.32
C LEU A 746 -14.46 -62.63 69.25
N LEU A 747 -14.24 -63.28 68.11
CA LEU A 747 -14.43 -64.74 67.98
C LEU A 747 -13.45 -65.52 68.85
N ALA A 748 -12.20 -65.07 68.97
CA ALA A 748 -11.23 -65.70 69.86
C ALA A 748 -11.60 -65.50 71.33
N GLU A 749 -12.05 -64.32 71.72
CA GLU A 749 -12.56 -64.03 73.07
C GLU A 749 -13.74 -64.93 73.44
N ALA A 750 -14.71 -65.12 72.53
CA ALA A 750 -15.84 -66.03 72.71
C ALA A 750 -15.38 -67.49 72.89
N ARG A 751 -14.44 -67.97 72.07
CA ARG A 751 -13.88 -69.33 72.22
C ARG A 751 -13.17 -69.51 73.56
N VAL A 752 -12.50 -68.46 74.04
CA VAL A 752 -11.83 -68.48 75.36
C VAL A 752 -12.86 -68.50 76.49
N SER A 753 -13.98 -67.76 76.39
CA SER A 753 -15.06 -67.86 77.38
C SER A 753 -15.71 -69.23 77.41
N ASP A 754 -16.00 -69.83 76.25
CA ASP A 754 -16.60 -71.16 76.17
C ASP A 754 -15.67 -72.23 76.76
N LYS A 755 -14.37 -72.14 76.45
CA LYS A 755 -13.36 -73.01 77.05
C LYS A 755 -13.32 -72.88 78.58
N LYS A 756 -13.41 -71.65 79.12
CA LYS A 756 -13.44 -71.42 80.57
C LYS A 756 -14.68 -72.05 81.21
N LEU A 757 -15.85 -71.91 80.59
CA LEU A 757 -17.09 -72.56 81.06
C LEU A 757 -16.95 -74.08 81.07
N LEU A 758 -16.43 -74.68 79.99
CA LEU A 758 -16.18 -76.13 79.94
C LEU A 758 -15.14 -76.58 80.98
N GLU A 759 -14.11 -75.79 81.25
CA GLU A 759 -13.14 -76.07 82.32
C GLU A 759 -13.78 -76.01 83.72
N GLU A 760 -14.73 -75.10 83.93
CA GLU A 760 -15.52 -74.99 85.17
C GLU A 760 -16.48 -76.17 85.33
N GLU A 761 -17.26 -76.52 84.29
CA GLU A 761 -18.13 -77.70 84.27
C GLU A 761 -17.35 -78.99 84.53
N LEU A 762 -16.15 -79.11 83.94
CA LEU A 762 -15.27 -80.26 84.15
C LEU A 762 -14.75 -80.32 85.59
N LYS A 763 -14.42 -79.18 86.22
CA LYS A 763 -14.08 -79.13 87.64
C LYS A 763 -15.26 -79.54 88.51
N GLU A 764 -16.45 -79.02 88.25
CA GLU A 764 -17.66 -79.39 88.99
C GLU A 764 -17.99 -80.88 88.84
N ALA A 765 -17.86 -81.43 87.62
CA ALA A 765 -18.03 -82.86 87.36
C ALA A 765 -17.01 -83.72 88.14
N ARG A 766 -15.74 -83.29 88.23
CA ARG A 766 -14.72 -83.96 89.06
C ARG A 766 -15.04 -83.88 90.54
N GLU A 767 -15.52 -82.74 91.04
CA GLU A 767 -15.96 -82.61 92.43
C GLU A 767 -17.18 -83.48 92.73
N ASN A 768 -18.16 -83.54 91.82
CA ASN A 768 -19.31 -84.43 91.91
C ASN A 768 -18.90 -85.90 91.90
N GLU A 769 -17.97 -86.27 91.02
CA GLU A 769 -17.39 -87.63 91.00
C GLU A 769 -16.72 -87.96 92.33
N ALA A 770 -15.90 -87.06 92.88
CA ALA A 770 -15.27 -87.23 94.18
C ALA A 770 -16.31 -87.35 95.32
N ARG A 771 -17.39 -86.55 95.29
CA ARG A 771 -18.51 -86.63 96.23
C ARG A 771 -19.20 -88.01 96.16
N VAL A 772 -19.57 -88.47 94.96
CA VAL A 772 -20.20 -89.79 94.77
C VAL A 772 -19.27 -90.93 95.17
N GLN A 773 -17.97 -90.83 94.87
CA GLN A 773 -16.98 -91.81 95.32
C GLN A 773 -16.90 -91.87 96.85
N GLN A 774 -16.93 -90.72 97.53
CA GLN A 774 -16.97 -90.66 98.98
C GLN A 774 -18.26 -91.29 99.54
N GLU A 775 -19.43 -90.93 99.02
CA GLU A 775 -20.72 -91.51 99.41
C GLU A 775 -20.74 -93.03 99.20
N LEU A 776 -20.21 -93.52 98.08
CA LEU A 776 -20.07 -94.95 97.81
C LEU A 776 -19.17 -95.63 98.84
N HIS A 777 -18.06 -95.02 99.22
CA HIS A 777 -17.16 -95.56 100.24
C HIS A 777 -17.83 -95.58 101.63
N GLU A 778 -18.56 -94.52 101.99
CA GLU A 778 -19.38 -94.46 103.20
C GLU A 778 -20.47 -95.54 103.21
N GLU A 779 -21.17 -95.76 102.09
CA GLU A 779 -22.16 -96.84 101.95
C GLU A 779 -21.51 -98.23 102.02
N GLN A 780 -20.32 -98.42 101.44
CA GLN A 780 -19.55 -99.66 101.60
C GLN A 780 -19.18 -99.91 103.06
N LEU A 781 -18.74 -98.88 103.79
CA LEU A 781 -18.47 -98.95 105.22
C LEU A 781 -19.74 -99.26 106.01
N LYS A 782 -20.86 -98.59 105.73
CA LYS A 782 -22.16 -98.87 106.34
C LYS A 782 -22.62 -100.31 106.06
N ARG A 783 -22.48 -100.82 104.83
CA ARG A 783 -22.76 -102.23 104.49
C ARG A 783 -21.85 -103.17 105.25
N SER A 784 -20.56 -102.87 105.42
CA SER A 784 -19.66 -103.68 106.23
C SER A 784 -20.07 -103.71 107.72
N LEU A 785 -20.55 -102.58 108.25
CA LEU A 785 -21.10 -102.47 109.60
C LEU A 785 -22.47 -103.19 109.74
N CYS A 786 -23.33 -103.12 108.71
CA CYS A 786 -24.60 -103.84 108.64
C CYS A 786 -24.40 -105.36 108.49
N CYS A 787 -23.41 -105.82 107.73
CA CYS A 787 -22.98 -107.22 107.68
C CYS A 787 -22.40 -107.68 109.02
N ALA A 788 -21.73 -106.79 109.77
CA ALA A 788 -21.25 -107.07 111.12
C ALA A 788 -22.41 -107.16 112.14
N SER A 789 -23.45 -106.32 112.02
CA SER A 789 -24.62 -106.33 112.92
C SER A 789 -25.69 -107.37 112.58
N SER A 790 -25.72 -107.90 111.35
CA SER A 790 -26.61 -108.99 110.93
C SER A 790 -26.08 -110.41 111.24
N SER A 791 -24.98 -110.51 112.00
CA SER A 791 -24.42 -111.78 112.50
C SER A 791 -25.12 -112.34 113.76
N CYS A 792 -26.28 -111.79 114.16
CA CYS A 792 -27.13 -112.35 115.21
C CYS A 792 -28.63 -112.43 114.78
N LEU A 793 -29.02 -113.62 114.29
CA LEU A 793 -30.37 -114.25 114.33
C LEU A 793 -31.38 -113.99 113.16
N PRO A 794 -32.31 -114.94 112.89
CA PRO A 794 -32.50 -115.56 111.55
C PRO A 794 -33.85 -115.29 110.83
N TRP A 795 -33.90 -115.70 109.55
CA TRP A 795 -35.04 -116.09 108.67
C TRP A 795 -36.36 -115.27 108.67
N GLU A 796 -36.79 -114.75 107.51
CA GLU A 796 -37.93 -115.28 106.69
C GLU A 796 -38.38 -114.35 105.53
N SER A 797 -38.59 -114.98 104.37
CA SER A 797 -39.61 -114.81 103.33
C SER A 797 -40.27 -113.47 102.94
N SER A 798 -40.29 -113.27 101.61
CA SER A 798 -41.43 -112.97 100.72
C SER A 798 -41.47 -111.60 100.04
N GLY A 799 -41.67 -111.61 98.71
CA GLY A 799 -42.12 -110.44 97.95
C GLY A 799 -41.57 -110.27 96.52
N THR A 800 -41.98 -111.11 95.56
CA THR A 800 -42.15 -110.69 94.15
C THR A 800 -43.30 -109.66 94.07
N PRO A 801 -43.33 -108.66 93.16
CA PRO A 801 -43.40 -108.81 91.68
C PRO A 801 -42.50 -107.79 90.90
N LYS A 802 -42.01 -108.05 89.67
CA LYS A 802 -42.64 -108.01 88.31
C LYS A 802 -43.00 -106.58 87.78
N PRO A 803 -43.09 -106.37 86.44
CA PRO A 803 -42.29 -105.38 85.68
C PRO A 803 -43.15 -104.29 84.99
N LEU A 804 -42.53 -103.25 84.41
CA LEU A 804 -43.20 -102.40 83.41
C LEU A 804 -42.27 -101.90 82.30
N LEU A 805 -42.75 -102.10 81.08
CA LEU A 805 -42.28 -101.59 79.79
C LEU A 805 -42.68 -100.11 79.61
N SER A 806 -41.75 -99.28 79.11
CA SER A 806 -41.85 -98.23 78.06
C SER A 806 -42.93 -97.11 78.18
N PRO A 807 -43.03 -96.10 77.29
CA PRO A 807 -42.08 -95.37 76.40
C PRO A 807 -42.17 -93.82 76.58
N LEU A 808 -41.33 -92.99 75.93
CA LEU A 808 -41.58 -91.58 75.50
C LEU A 808 -40.27 -91.01 74.89
N VAL A 809 -40.11 -90.92 73.56
CA VAL A 809 -40.49 -89.82 72.62
C VAL A 809 -39.62 -88.56 72.72
N PHE A 810 -38.98 -88.25 71.59
CA PHE A 810 -38.14 -87.10 71.16
C PHE A 810 -38.76 -85.70 71.39
N PRO A 811 -37.98 -84.59 71.31
CA PRO A 811 -37.76 -83.91 70.02
C PRO A 811 -36.31 -83.47 69.74
N LEU A 812 -36.01 -83.34 68.44
CA LEU A 812 -34.88 -82.60 67.88
C LEU A 812 -34.89 -81.14 68.34
N ASP A 813 -33.70 -80.52 68.42
CA ASP A 813 -33.43 -79.29 67.67
C ASP A 813 -31.91 -79.00 67.64
N LEU A 814 -31.42 -78.72 66.43
CA LEU A 814 -30.12 -78.13 66.14
C LEU A 814 -30.02 -76.74 66.78
N PRO A 815 -28.81 -76.26 67.08
CA PRO A 815 -28.32 -75.22 66.17
C PRO A 815 -26.83 -75.37 65.81
N TYR A 816 -26.54 -75.00 64.57
CA TYR A 816 -25.23 -74.56 64.09
C TYR A 816 -24.67 -73.43 64.99
N PRO A 817 -23.35 -73.31 65.10
CA PRO A 817 -22.57 -72.51 64.15
C PRO A 817 -21.42 -73.24 63.45
#